data_AF-A0A6A6JEI1-F1
#
_entry.id   AF-A0A6A6JEI1-F1
#
_cell.length_a   1.000
_cell.length_b   1.000
_cell.length_c   1.000
_cell.angle_alpha   90.00
_cell.angle_beta   90.00
_cell.angle_gamma   90.00
#
_symmetry.space_group_name_H-M   'P 1'
#
loop_
_entity.id
_entity.type
_entity.pdbx_description
1 polymer ?
#
loop_
_entity_poly.entity_id
_entity_poly.type
_entity_poly.pdbx_seq_one_letter_code
_entity_poly.pdbx_strand_id
1 'polypeptide(L)'
;MATRIRICAARDQPTNPNHVTLQYTLLHSNGQAARSHSHRTAALTVPVPHSFITNEISWYLEDYAQKQPFEGGRAADARDALREHARDLAFWLHTSGVVPDVAALHGALVLEVVEDGSMPERLLWEVLEHREAVPALAALDSVIVNRVFGSDEDDDRDDDAHASAEDLKEWPPKFNLLIVSSRLNFESDIPHRLVVDAVLEMRNEVANIMKGMEIGGEQLDFSKLFRVEVINPATFKAFQAHLESRGSGYFRLVHLDVHGIEDAGSVKLGFMRLEDIDGSLECVPDDRSAEEVAALLQRYDVKPVVLNACRSAKDFGTGTAIPRLLHEHGVEEVVAMSHNISSRGVLYFVSLLYFTMFCGCSLQFGVWYARRVMLRNSERLSHVGTELEIMDHIVPRYYRATRCAGGVSDFLDELQRQFPEFPTIDEKPHNLVVSSFGRDHDLLKLACLLLEGDRAVMVVGEPGIGKSLLLSNLMNWWEMIGCVEGAHLVQLSQEKSFSIEKLGGDLHRKLNLPGPYSDLEVLITALRNKKYLLVIDSLESLGVPETTTVRDQRRRIRDFVKGLQGGKTVVAIASRQQDPLLDKHTRPFHVGGLQTLPAVQLMRWLLKMSQTLALQAREKDSFAGKLVAATLAKLGLDPDSEEAKQIHEAIPWDEKVVQSQFATWETEEDAVYLEEIHKLVDGHPLALTQLTNYLILLGPSVTPKEYFHGLLQGNPMSIHPELSPDEFLAEQ
;
A
#
# COMPACT_ATOMS: atom_id res chain seq x y z
N MET A 1 -25.37 -12.39 21.51
CA MET A 1 -24.77 -12.42 22.86
C MET A 1 -23.27 -12.49 22.72
N ALA A 2 -22.51 -11.92 23.65
CA ALA A 2 -21.06 -12.07 23.66
C ALA A 2 -20.55 -12.44 25.04
N THR A 3 -19.56 -13.30 25.08
CA THR A 3 -18.85 -13.67 26.30
C THR A 3 -17.51 -12.97 26.28
N ARG A 4 -17.23 -12.17 27.30
CA ARG A 4 -15.95 -11.47 27.45
C ARG A 4 -15.16 -12.13 28.57
N ILE A 5 -13.89 -12.41 28.30
CA ILE A 5 -12.98 -13.08 29.22
C ILE A 5 -11.70 -12.27 29.28
N ARG A 6 -11.33 -11.82 30.47
CA ARG A 6 -10.03 -11.20 30.72
C ARG A 6 -9.04 -12.25 31.18
N ILE A 7 -7.81 -12.21 30.67
CA ILE A 7 -6.74 -13.19 30.92
C ILE A 7 -5.48 -12.43 31.33
N CYS A 8 -4.95 -12.72 32.52
CA CYS A 8 -3.74 -12.13 33.08
C CYS A 8 -2.73 -13.22 33.40
N ALA A 9 -1.42 -12.94 33.37
CA ALA A 9 -0.44 -13.85 33.94
C ALA A 9 -0.32 -13.62 35.46
N ALA A 10 -0.19 -14.71 36.24
CA ALA A 10 -0.08 -14.60 37.69
C ALA A 10 1.28 -14.00 38.09
N ARG A 11 1.26 -12.98 38.97
CA ARG A 11 2.43 -12.17 39.36
C ARG A 11 3.53 -12.92 40.14
N ASP A 12 3.17 -14.00 40.85
CA ASP A 12 4.08 -14.75 41.75
C ASP A 12 4.33 -16.19 41.26
N GLN A 13 4.98 -16.35 40.11
CA GLN A 13 5.25 -17.68 39.54
C GLN A 13 6.69 -18.18 39.75
N PRO A 14 6.88 -19.51 39.92
CA PRO A 14 8.20 -20.11 39.81
C PRO A 14 8.74 -19.99 38.38
N THR A 15 10.06 -19.81 38.26
CA THR A 15 10.81 -19.57 37.02
C THR A 15 10.86 -20.77 36.06
N ASN A 16 9.71 -21.33 35.66
CA ASN A 16 9.66 -22.32 34.58
C ASN A 16 9.38 -21.59 33.26
N PRO A 17 10.37 -21.42 32.36
CA PRO A 17 10.17 -20.69 31.11
C PRO A 17 9.23 -21.39 30.12
N ASN A 18 8.82 -22.63 30.39
CA ASN A 18 7.95 -23.42 29.50
C ASN A 18 6.51 -23.51 29.99
N HIS A 19 6.15 -22.91 31.12
CA HIS A 19 4.78 -22.90 31.62
C HIS A 19 4.44 -21.52 32.19
N VAL A 20 3.19 -21.10 32.03
CA VAL A 20 2.68 -19.89 32.68
C VAL A 20 1.33 -20.18 33.33
N THR A 21 1.16 -19.75 34.57
CA THR A 21 -0.13 -19.73 35.26
C THR A 21 -0.89 -18.46 34.87
N LEU A 22 -1.99 -18.64 34.17
CA LEU A 22 -2.92 -17.59 33.79
C LEU A 22 -4.03 -17.50 34.83
N GLN A 23 -4.40 -16.29 35.20
CA GLN A 23 -5.64 -15.98 35.89
C GLN A 23 -6.63 -15.45 34.87
N TYR A 24 -7.90 -15.80 35.03
CA TYR A 24 -8.95 -15.28 34.15
C TYR A 24 -10.13 -14.76 34.94
N THR A 25 -10.84 -13.81 34.36
CA THR A 25 -12.05 -13.20 34.92
C THR A 25 -13.11 -13.16 33.83
N LEU A 26 -14.27 -13.76 34.09
CA LEU A 26 -15.41 -13.71 33.17
C LEU A 26 -16.16 -12.39 33.37
N LEU A 27 -16.26 -11.60 32.29
CA LEU A 27 -16.93 -10.31 32.24
C LEU A 27 -18.25 -10.51 31.47
N HIS A 28 -19.39 -10.55 32.15
CA HIS A 28 -20.68 -10.77 31.50
C HIS A 28 -21.14 -9.53 30.71
N SER A 29 -21.66 -9.70 29.48
CA SER A 29 -22.28 -8.63 28.70
C SER A 29 -23.82 -8.69 28.73
N ASN A 30 -24.38 -7.80 29.56
CA ASN A 30 -25.73 -7.23 29.72
C ASN A 30 -27.05 -7.95 29.40
N GLY A 31 -28.00 -7.74 30.33
CA GLY A 31 -29.46 -7.76 30.12
C GLY A 31 -30.23 -7.86 31.45
N GLN A 32 -30.50 -6.73 32.12
CA GLN A 32 -31.37 -6.55 33.31
C GLN A 32 -31.36 -7.66 34.38
N ALA A 33 -30.81 -7.33 35.56
CA ALA A 33 -30.72 -8.14 36.78
C ALA A 33 -29.41 -8.93 36.97
N ALA A 34 -28.30 -8.21 37.17
CA ALA A 34 -27.15 -8.78 37.88
C ALA A 34 -26.44 -7.69 38.70
N ARG A 35 -27.05 -7.27 39.81
CA ARG A 35 -26.36 -6.48 40.87
C ARG A 35 -25.45 -7.36 41.74
N SER A 36 -24.88 -8.41 41.18
CA SER A 36 -23.84 -9.21 41.83
C SER A 36 -22.77 -9.53 40.81
N HIS A 37 -21.72 -8.71 40.78
CA HIS A 37 -20.48 -9.02 40.08
C HIS A 37 -19.83 -10.23 40.78
N SER A 38 -20.23 -11.45 40.43
CA SER A 38 -19.49 -12.64 40.85
C SER A 38 -18.31 -12.82 39.90
N HIS A 39 -17.20 -12.14 40.19
CA HIS A 39 -15.94 -12.43 39.52
C HIS A 39 -15.55 -13.88 39.86
N ARG A 40 -15.71 -14.79 38.90
CA ARG A 40 -15.11 -16.11 38.99
C ARG A 40 -13.70 -15.99 38.47
N THR A 41 -12.75 -15.94 39.40
CA THR A 41 -11.32 -16.03 39.11
C THR A 41 -10.87 -17.46 39.29
N ALA A 42 -10.24 -18.03 38.27
CA ALA A 42 -9.55 -19.30 38.40
C ALA A 42 -8.17 -19.23 37.74
N ALA A 43 -7.31 -20.17 38.12
CA ALA A 43 -5.94 -20.25 37.64
C ALA A 43 -5.78 -21.45 36.70
N LEU A 44 -5.02 -21.26 35.62
CA LEU A 44 -4.78 -22.23 34.56
C LEU A 44 -3.29 -22.23 34.22
N THR A 45 -2.61 -23.37 34.35
CA THR A 45 -1.22 -23.47 33.89
C THR A 45 -1.18 -23.96 32.46
N VAL A 46 -0.69 -23.11 31.55
CA VAL A 46 -0.60 -23.38 30.11
C VAL A 46 0.86 -23.58 29.71
N PRO A 47 1.19 -24.56 28.85
CA PRO A 47 2.53 -24.66 28.28
C PRO A 47 2.81 -23.46 27.37
N VAL A 48 4.01 -22.90 27.50
CA VAL A 48 4.51 -21.86 26.59
C VAL A 48 5.33 -22.54 25.49
N PRO A 49 5.07 -22.28 24.20
CA PRO A 49 5.80 -22.90 23.09
C PRO A 49 7.30 -22.79 23.28
N HIS A 50 8.03 -23.90 23.09
CA HIS A 50 9.48 -23.90 23.19
C HIS A 50 10.11 -22.89 22.22
N SER A 51 11.23 -22.29 22.61
CA SER A 51 11.93 -21.28 21.79
C SER A 51 12.27 -21.78 20.38
N PHE A 52 12.58 -23.08 20.23
CA PHE A 52 12.78 -23.70 18.92
C PHE A 52 11.55 -23.57 18.02
N ILE A 53 10.36 -23.91 18.53
CA ILE A 53 9.09 -23.79 17.80
C ILE A 53 8.81 -22.32 17.46
N THR A 54 9.12 -21.39 18.37
CA THR A 54 8.98 -19.95 18.11
C THR A 54 9.90 -19.47 16.99
N ASN A 55 11.13 -19.99 16.89
CA ASN A 55 12.06 -19.66 15.82
C ASN A 55 11.59 -20.22 14.46
N GLU A 56 11.03 -21.42 14.45
CA GLU A 56 10.45 -22.03 13.24
C GLU A 56 9.22 -21.25 12.74
N ILE A 57 8.36 -20.82 13.66
CA ILE A 57 7.22 -19.94 13.33
C ILE A 57 7.71 -18.59 12.79
N SER A 58 8.71 -17.99 13.44
CA SER A 58 9.28 -16.72 12.97
C SER A 58 9.86 -16.85 11.56
N TRP A 59 10.61 -17.92 11.30
CA TRP A 59 11.13 -18.21 9.97
C TRP A 59 10.00 -18.42 8.95
N TYR A 60 8.95 -19.18 9.30
CA TYR A 60 7.83 -19.44 8.40
C TYR A 60 7.08 -18.15 8.00
N LEU A 61 6.88 -17.23 8.95
CA LEU A 61 6.19 -15.97 8.72
C LEU A 61 7.07 -14.96 7.95
N GLU A 62 8.36 -14.88 8.26
CA GLU A 62 9.23 -13.79 7.80
C GLU A 62 10.12 -14.18 6.60
N ASP A 63 10.65 -15.40 6.59
CA ASP A 63 11.74 -15.81 5.68
C ASP A 63 11.31 -16.82 4.63
N TYR A 64 10.29 -17.64 4.87
CA TYR A 64 9.91 -18.74 3.97
C TYR A 64 9.68 -18.25 2.54
N ALA A 65 8.77 -17.31 2.32
CA ALA A 65 8.50 -16.82 0.96
C ALA A 65 9.57 -15.89 0.40
N GLN A 66 10.27 -15.14 1.26
CA GLN A 66 11.19 -14.09 0.82
C GLN A 66 12.62 -14.57 0.63
N LYS A 67 13.05 -15.62 1.33
CA LYS A 67 14.44 -16.09 1.35
C LYS A 67 14.58 -17.59 1.03
N GLN A 68 13.62 -18.42 1.44
CA GLN A 68 13.76 -19.89 1.36
C GLN A 68 12.50 -20.59 0.81
N PRO A 69 12.03 -20.23 -0.40
CA PRO A 69 10.72 -20.68 -0.91
C PRO A 69 10.65 -22.18 -1.24
N PHE A 70 11.78 -22.88 -1.26
CA PHE A 70 11.87 -24.31 -1.57
C PHE A 70 11.76 -25.21 -0.33
N GLU A 71 11.76 -24.64 0.88
CA GLU A 71 11.69 -25.36 2.16
C GLU A 71 10.25 -25.75 2.53
N GLY A 72 9.51 -26.36 1.61
CA GLY A 72 8.09 -26.66 1.78
C GLY A 72 7.78 -27.64 2.93
N GLY A 73 8.69 -28.58 3.22
CA GLY A 73 8.55 -29.49 4.36
C GLY A 73 8.61 -28.77 5.70
N ARG A 74 9.65 -27.94 5.90
CA ARG A 74 9.83 -27.10 7.09
C ARG A 74 8.66 -26.14 7.28
N ALA A 75 8.14 -25.56 6.20
CA ALA A 75 6.96 -24.69 6.24
C ALA A 75 5.69 -25.44 6.66
N ALA A 76 5.51 -26.69 6.22
CA ALA A 76 4.40 -27.53 6.66
C ALA A 76 4.47 -27.82 8.16
N ASP A 77 5.66 -28.16 8.68
CA ASP A 77 5.88 -28.40 10.11
C ASP A 77 5.56 -27.16 10.96
N ALA A 78 6.02 -25.97 10.52
CA ALA A 78 5.73 -24.71 11.22
C ALA A 78 4.23 -24.35 11.20
N ARG A 79 3.55 -24.59 10.07
CA ARG A 79 2.09 -24.41 9.94
C ARG A 79 1.33 -25.36 10.86
N ASP A 80 1.75 -26.62 10.93
CA ASP A 80 1.11 -27.62 11.79
C ASP A 80 1.35 -27.30 13.27
N ALA A 81 2.53 -26.81 13.65
CA ALA A 81 2.83 -26.30 14.99
C ALA A 81 1.93 -25.11 15.39
N LEU A 82 1.64 -24.18 14.46
CA LEU A 82 0.69 -23.09 14.72
C LEU A 82 -0.73 -23.61 14.99
N ARG A 83 -1.18 -24.61 14.22
CA ARG A 83 -2.50 -25.24 14.40
C ARG A 83 -2.59 -26.05 15.68
N GLU A 84 -1.53 -26.75 16.05
CA GLU A 84 -1.43 -27.47 17.32
C GLU A 84 -1.48 -26.50 18.50
N HIS A 85 -0.71 -25.41 18.45
CA HIS A 85 -0.74 -24.35 19.46
C HIS A 85 -2.15 -23.77 19.65
N ALA A 86 -2.90 -23.56 18.57
CA ALA A 86 -4.29 -23.10 18.64
C ALA A 86 -5.22 -24.10 19.35
N ARG A 87 -5.07 -25.39 19.04
CA ARG A 87 -5.85 -26.46 19.68
C ARG A 87 -5.52 -26.58 21.16
N ASP A 88 -4.24 -26.48 21.51
CA ASP A 88 -3.79 -26.54 22.90
C ASP A 88 -4.36 -25.37 23.70
N LEU A 89 -4.22 -24.13 23.22
CA LEU A 89 -4.79 -22.96 23.87
C LEU A 89 -6.31 -23.11 24.10
N ALA A 90 -7.05 -23.54 23.08
CA ALA A 90 -8.50 -23.75 23.22
C ALA A 90 -8.84 -24.91 24.17
N PHE A 91 -8.08 -26.00 24.13
CA PHE A 91 -8.23 -27.12 25.06
C PHE A 91 -8.04 -26.68 26.50
N TRP A 92 -7.02 -25.86 26.78
CA TRP A 92 -6.76 -25.34 28.11
C TRP A 92 -7.85 -24.36 28.56
N LEU A 93 -8.34 -23.48 27.68
CA LEU A 93 -9.50 -22.61 27.97
C LEU A 93 -10.78 -23.41 28.28
N HIS A 94 -11.01 -24.53 27.59
CA HIS A 94 -12.15 -25.40 27.85
C HIS A 94 -12.02 -26.18 29.17
N THR A 95 -10.89 -26.86 29.37
CA THR A 95 -10.66 -27.79 30.50
C THR A 95 -10.60 -27.08 31.85
N SER A 96 -10.18 -25.83 31.87
CA SER A 96 -10.10 -24.98 33.07
C SER A 96 -11.45 -24.41 33.52
N GLY A 97 -12.53 -24.68 32.78
CA GLY A 97 -13.86 -24.12 33.05
C GLY A 97 -13.96 -22.61 32.84
N VAL A 98 -12.96 -21.99 32.21
CA VAL A 98 -12.92 -20.55 31.83
C VAL A 98 -14.09 -20.21 30.94
N VAL A 99 -14.30 -21.09 29.97
CA VAL A 99 -15.42 -21.04 29.05
C VAL A 99 -16.41 -22.08 29.54
N PRO A 100 -17.54 -21.71 30.20
CA PRO A 100 -18.56 -22.69 30.54
C PRO A 100 -18.97 -23.35 29.23
N ASP A 101 -18.90 -24.69 29.22
CA ASP A 101 -19.18 -25.59 28.10
C ASP A 101 -19.22 -24.86 26.76
N VAL A 102 -18.08 -24.71 26.07
CA VAL A 102 -17.97 -23.87 24.84
C VAL A 102 -19.09 -24.21 23.82
N ALA A 103 -19.61 -25.44 23.86
CA ALA A 103 -20.77 -25.90 23.11
C ALA A 103 -22.11 -25.19 23.44
N ALA A 104 -22.25 -24.61 24.62
CA ALA A 104 -23.40 -23.84 25.11
C ALA A 104 -23.26 -22.33 24.86
N LEU A 105 -22.09 -21.84 24.45
CA LEU A 105 -21.90 -20.45 24.06
C LEU A 105 -22.30 -20.25 22.60
N HIS A 106 -23.36 -19.48 22.39
CA HIS A 106 -23.76 -18.97 21.08
C HIS A 106 -23.40 -17.48 20.98
N GLY A 107 -22.73 -17.08 19.90
CA GLY A 107 -22.32 -15.68 19.69
C GLY A 107 -20.81 -15.45 19.62
N ALA A 108 -20.38 -14.23 19.98
CA ALA A 108 -18.99 -13.80 19.93
C ALA A 108 -18.24 -14.09 21.24
N LEU A 109 -17.02 -14.61 21.15
CA LEU A 109 -16.09 -14.72 22.28
C LEU A 109 -15.02 -13.63 22.18
N VAL A 110 -14.95 -12.76 23.19
CA VAL A 110 -13.96 -11.68 23.27
C VAL A 110 -12.93 -12.01 24.34
N LEU A 111 -11.68 -12.19 23.92
CA LEU A 111 -10.54 -12.43 24.79
C LEU A 111 -9.76 -11.13 24.99
N GLU A 112 -9.65 -10.70 26.25
CA GLU A 112 -8.82 -9.56 26.66
C GLU A 112 -7.57 -10.06 27.36
N VAL A 113 -6.47 -10.08 26.63
CA VAL A 113 -5.15 -10.51 27.11
C VAL A 113 -4.47 -9.31 27.76
N VAL A 114 -4.27 -9.36 29.06
CA VAL A 114 -3.63 -8.27 29.82
C VAL A 114 -2.14 -8.25 29.54
N GLU A 115 -1.66 -7.10 29.11
CA GLU A 115 -0.26 -6.79 28.88
C GLU A 115 0.28 -5.97 30.04
N ASP A 116 0.85 -6.61 31.05
CA ASP A 116 1.54 -5.98 32.19
C ASP A 116 3.05 -6.28 32.23
N GLY A 117 3.58 -6.96 31.21
CA GLY A 117 4.97 -7.38 31.09
C GLY A 117 5.21 -8.80 31.58
N SER A 118 4.22 -9.42 32.24
CA SER A 118 4.31 -10.81 32.70
C SER A 118 3.75 -11.83 31.70
N MET A 119 2.92 -11.39 30.76
CA MET A 119 2.34 -12.25 29.71
C MET A 119 3.42 -12.69 28.71
N PRO A 120 3.65 -14.00 28.50
CA PRO A 120 4.66 -14.45 27.56
C PRO A 120 4.28 -14.13 26.10
N GLU A 121 5.15 -13.42 25.38
CA GLU A 121 4.93 -13.05 23.96
C GLU A 121 4.78 -14.26 23.02
N ARG A 122 5.36 -15.40 23.42
CA ARG A 122 5.29 -16.69 22.74
C ARG A 122 3.87 -17.28 22.75
N LEU A 123 2.97 -16.78 23.58
CA LEU A 123 1.55 -17.12 23.51
C LEU A 123 0.88 -16.29 22.40
N LEU A 124 0.78 -16.91 21.22
CA LEU A 124 0.15 -16.36 20.03
C LEU A 124 -1.38 -16.48 20.14
N TRP A 125 -2.03 -15.63 20.92
CA TRP A 125 -3.48 -15.70 21.16
C TRP A 125 -4.31 -15.54 19.88
N GLU A 126 -3.80 -14.78 18.92
CA GLU A 126 -4.47 -14.46 17.66
C GLU A 126 -4.78 -15.71 16.81
N VAL A 127 -4.08 -16.83 17.04
CA VAL A 127 -4.38 -18.12 16.35
C VAL A 127 -5.79 -18.64 16.64
N LEU A 128 -6.40 -18.23 17.76
CA LEU A 128 -7.74 -18.66 18.16
C LEU A 128 -8.84 -18.03 17.30
N GLU A 129 -8.53 -16.98 16.53
CA GLU A 129 -9.48 -16.38 15.58
C GLU A 129 -9.76 -17.32 14.40
N HIS A 130 -8.89 -18.31 14.14
CA HIS A 130 -9.14 -19.41 13.21
C HIS A 130 -10.04 -20.49 13.84
N ARG A 131 -11.22 -20.08 14.30
CA ARG A 131 -12.19 -20.94 15.01
C ARG A 131 -12.58 -22.22 14.26
N GLU A 132 -12.57 -22.15 12.92
CA GLU A 132 -12.95 -23.25 12.04
C GLU A 132 -11.94 -24.42 12.12
N ALA A 133 -10.67 -24.16 12.44
CA ALA A 133 -9.64 -25.19 12.61
C ALA A 133 -9.53 -25.72 14.05
N VAL A 134 -10.30 -25.16 14.98
CA VAL A 134 -10.28 -25.52 16.39
C VAL A 134 -11.67 -26.05 16.78
N PRO A 135 -11.87 -27.39 16.83
CA PRO A 135 -13.20 -27.98 17.03
C PRO A 135 -13.97 -27.45 18.25
N ALA A 136 -13.25 -27.13 19.33
CA ALA A 136 -13.84 -26.55 20.53
C ALA A 136 -14.48 -25.17 20.31
N LEU A 137 -13.99 -24.38 19.35
CA LEU A 137 -14.45 -23.01 19.06
C LEU A 137 -15.38 -22.93 17.84
N ALA A 138 -15.57 -24.02 17.10
CA ALA A 138 -16.29 -24.04 15.83
C ALA A 138 -17.76 -23.59 15.95
N ALA A 139 -18.39 -23.79 17.12
CA ALA A 139 -19.78 -23.43 17.39
C ALA A 139 -20.00 -21.92 17.64
N LEU A 140 -18.94 -21.16 17.95
CA LEU A 140 -19.01 -19.71 18.19
C LEU A 140 -19.18 -18.96 16.86
N ASP A 141 -19.87 -17.83 16.83
CA ASP A 141 -20.00 -17.02 15.60
C ASP A 141 -18.67 -16.33 15.24
N SER A 142 -17.94 -15.90 16.28
CA SER A 142 -16.64 -15.23 16.15
C SER A 142 -15.80 -15.39 17.42
N VAL A 143 -14.49 -15.34 17.24
CA VAL A 143 -13.50 -15.19 18.32
C VAL A 143 -12.71 -13.92 18.02
N ILE A 144 -12.53 -13.08 19.03
CA ILE A 144 -11.89 -11.76 18.94
C ILE A 144 -10.82 -11.68 20.02
N VAL A 145 -9.60 -11.35 19.63
CA VAL A 145 -8.48 -11.19 20.56
C VAL A 145 -8.08 -9.72 20.62
N ASN A 146 -8.07 -9.17 21.84
CA ASN A 146 -7.58 -7.84 22.15
C ASN A 146 -6.49 -7.94 23.21
N ARG A 147 -5.42 -7.17 23.05
CA ARG A 147 -4.44 -6.96 24.12
C ARG A 147 -4.83 -5.70 24.88
N VAL A 148 -4.83 -5.74 26.21
CA VAL A 148 -5.29 -4.62 27.05
C VAL A 148 -4.20 -4.18 28.02
N PHE A 149 -4.02 -2.87 28.16
CA PHE A 149 -3.14 -2.28 29.16
C PHE A 149 -3.96 -1.86 30.39
N GLY A 150 -3.67 -2.43 31.56
CA GLY A 150 -4.32 -2.08 32.84
C GLY A 150 -4.54 -3.27 33.78
N SER A 151 -4.85 -3.00 35.04
CA SER A 151 -5.19 -4.02 36.05
C SER A 151 -6.68 -3.99 36.43
N ASP A 152 -7.20 -5.05 37.04
CA ASP A 152 -8.62 -5.17 37.41
C ASP A 152 -9.13 -4.03 38.33
N GLU A 153 -8.23 -3.28 39.00
CA GLU A 153 -8.59 -2.14 39.86
C GLU A 153 -8.97 -0.86 39.08
N ASP A 154 -8.66 -0.79 37.77
CA ASP A 154 -8.93 0.39 36.95
C ASP A 154 -10.34 0.40 36.32
N ASP A 155 -11.09 -0.71 36.42
CA ASP A 155 -12.48 -0.89 35.92
C ASP A 155 -13.53 -0.27 36.85
N ASP A 156 -13.22 -0.01 38.13
CA ASP A 156 -14.18 0.48 39.14
C ASP A 156 -14.44 2.00 39.10
N ARG A 157 -13.97 2.72 38.08
CA ARG A 157 -14.23 4.16 37.90
C ARG A 157 -15.09 4.41 36.67
N ASP A 158 -16.40 4.35 36.88
CA ASP A 158 -17.52 4.85 36.07
C ASP A 158 -17.29 4.88 34.55
N ASP A 159 -17.77 3.82 33.88
CA ASP A 159 -18.04 3.72 32.42
C ASP A 159 -19.17 4.69 31.93
N ASP A 160 -19.54 5.71 32.71
CA ASP A 160 -20.69 6.58 32.46
C ASP A 160 -20.46 7.66 31.39
N ALA A 161 -19.34 7.62 30.65
CA ALA A 161 -19.15 8.45 29.46
C ALA A 161 -19.70 7.75 28.20
N HIS A 162 -20.94 7.29 28.25
CA HIS A 162 -21.68 7.01 27.03
C HIS A 162 -21.89 8.32 26.29
N ALA A 163 -21.22 8.51 25.15
CA ALA A 163 -21.68 9.46 24.16
C ALA A 163 -23.16 9.13 23.91
N SER A 164 -24.04 10.07 24.22
CA SER A 164 -25.47 9.84 24.13
C SER A 164 -25.82 9.61 22.66
N ALA A 165 -26.83 8.79 22.37
CA ALA A 165 -27.35 8.66 21.01
C ALA A 165 -27.86 10.01 20.44
N GLU A 166 -27.97 11.05 21.27
CA GLU A 166 -28.29 12.43 20.87
C GLU A 166 -27.07 13.18 20.30
N ASP A 167 -25.83 12.78 20.63
CA ASP A 167 -24.59 13.32 20.05
C ASP A 167 -24.36 12.84 18.60
N LEU A 168 -25.07 11.79 18.17
CA LEU A 168 -25.06 11.27 16.79
C LEU A 168 -25.94 12.09 15.81
N LYS A 169 -26.57 13.19 16.27
CA LYS A 169 -27.27 14.12 15.39
C LYS A 169 -26.32 15.10 14.69
N GLU A 170 -25.11 15.27 15.19
CA GLU A 170 -24.06 16.01 14.50
C GLU A 170 -23.23 15.04 13.66
N TRP A 171 -22.82 15.50 12.48
CA TRP A 171 -21.90 14.79 11.60
C TRP A 171 -20.73 14.24 12.44
N PRO A 172 -20.30 12.96 12.29
CA PRO A 172 -19.18 12.46 13.07
C PRO A 172 -18.00 13.42 12.94
N PRO A 173 -17.28 13.72 14.03
CA PRO A 173 -16.17 14.66 13.99
C PRO A 173 -15.21 14.22 12.87
N LYS A 174 -14.74 15.18 12.07
CA LYS A 174 -13.88 14.92 10.91
C LYS A 174 -12.78 13.93 11.25
N PHE A 175 -12.75 12.79 10.55
CA PHE A 175 -11.71 11.79 10.73
C PHE A 175 -10.48 12.21 9.92
N ASN A 176 -9.54 12.87 10.61
CA ASN A 176 -8.28 13.28 10.03
C ASN A 176 -7.21 12.22 10.32
N LEU A 177 -6.75 11.56 9.26
CA LEU A 177 -5.67 10.58 9.25
C LEU A 177 -4.37 11.24 8.80
N LEU A 178 -3.30 11.05 9.57
CA LEU A 178 -1.94 11.38 9.15
C LEU A 178 -1.15 10.10 8.85
N ILE A 179 -0.51 10.02 7.69
CA ILE A 179 0.37 8.91 7.32
C ILE A 179 1.82 9.39 7.25
N VAL A 180 2.72 8.66 7.90
CA VAL A 180 4.16 8.86 7.83
C VAL A 180 4.77 7.56 7.30
N SER A 181 5.29 7.57 6.07
CA SER A 181 5.95 6.38 5.50
C SER A 181 7.43 6.65 5.25
N SER A 182 8.30 5.92 5.94
CA SER A 182 9.76 5.99 5.82
C SER A 182 10.33 4.57 5.65
N ARG A 183 10.55 4.17 4.40
CA ARG A 183 11.06 2.83 4.01
C ARG A 183 12.35 3.00 3.19
N LEU A 184 13.48 3.10 3.87
CA LEU A 184 14.78 3.40 3.24
C LEU A 184 15.55 2.15 2.77
N ASN A 185 15.27 0.96 3.31
CA ASN A 185 16.08 -0.23 3.06
C ASN A 185 15.50 -1.08 1.92
N PHE A 186 15.93 -0.75 0.71
CA PHE A 186 15.42 -1.32 -0.55
C PHE A 186 15.38 -2.86 -0.61
N GLU A 187 16.35 -3.58 -0.04
CA GLU A 187 16.44 -5.05 -0.18
C GLU A 187 15.53 -5.81 0.78
N SER A 188 15.18 -5.21 1.92
CA SER A 188 14.41 -5.87 2.98
C SER A 188 13.01 -5.32 3.17
N ASP A 189 12.66 -4.22 2.50
CA ASP A 189 11.46 -3.45 2.83
C ASP A 189 10.35 -3.62 1.80
N ILE A 190 9.13 -3.37 2.26
CA ILE A 190 7.99 -3.18 1.38
C ILE A 190 8.14 -1.86 0.61
N PRO A 191 7.53 -1.72 -0.59
CA PRO A 191 7.58 -0.47 -1.34
C PRO A 191 7.06 0.73 -0.53
N HIS A 192 7.78 1.85 -0.56
CA HIS A 192 7.48 3.05 0.23
C HIS A 192 6.04 3.55 0.07
N ARG A 193 5.48 3.53 -1.15
CA ARG A 193 4.11 4.03 -1.38
C ARG A 193 3.03 3.00 -1.06
N LEU A 194 3.37 1.73 -0.79
CA LEU A 194 2.39 0.64 -0.69
C LEU A 194 1.26 0.93 0.29
N VAL A 195 1.61 1.40 1.50
CA VAL A 195 0.60 1.74 2.51
C VAL A 195 -0.23 2.94 2.07
N VAL A 196 0.42 4.00 1.58
CA VAL A 196 -0.28 5.24 1.22
C VAL A 196 -1.22 5.00 0.03
N ASP A 197 -0.76 4.30 -1.00
CA ASP A 197 -1.54 3.91 -2.18
C ASP A 197 -2.78 3.10 -1.74
N ALA A 198 -2.60 2.09 -0.88
CA ALA A 198 -3.69 1.27 -0.35
C ALA A 198 -4.74 2.10 0.41
N VAL A 199 -4.32 3.02 1.28
CA VAL A 199 -5.26 3.87 2.02
C VAL A 199 -6.02 4.81 1.08
N LEU A 200 -5.34 5.46 0.13
CA LEU A 200 -5.98 6.39 -0.79
C LEU A 200 -6.93 5.71 -1.76
N GLU A 201 -6.62 4.49 -2.19
CA GLU A 201 -7.53 3.69 -3.00
C GLU A 201 -8.81 3.37 -2.23
N MET A 202 -8.70 2.81 -1.02
CA MET A 202 -9.88 2.47 -0.19
C MET A 202 -10.70 3.71 0.14
N ARG A 203 -10.04 4.85 0.38
CA ARG A 203 -10.72 6.14 0.55
C ARG A 203 -11.57 6.48 -0.67
N ASN A 204 -11.03 6.32 -1.88
CA ASN A 204 -11.73 6.62 -3.12
C ASN A 204 -12.85 5.61 -3.40
N GLU A 205 -12.63 4.32 -3.13
CA GLU A 205 -13.66 3.29 -3.23
C GLU A 205 -14.85 3.58 -2.34
N VAL A 206 -14.62 3.85 -1.06
CA VAL A 206 -15.71 4.19 -0.12
C VAL A 206 -16.38 5.51 -0.52
N ALA A 207 -15.62 6.52 -0.95
CA ALA A 207 -16.19 7.77 -1.47
C ALA A 207 -17.11 7.52 -2.68
N ASN A 208 -16.75 6.60 -3.57
CA ASN A 208 -17.55 6.21 -4.73
C ASN A 208 -18.81 5.44 -4.31
N ILE A 209 -18.70 4.51 -3.35
CA ILE A 209 -19.85 3.78 -2.79
C ILE A 209 -20.84 4.75 -2.14
N MET A 210 -20.34 5.74 -1.39
CA MET A 210 -21.17 6.73 -0.71
C MET A 210 -21.69 7.84 -1.64
N LYS A 211 -21.26 7.88 -2.90
CA LYS A 211 -21.63 8.93 -3.84
C LYS A 211 -23.14 8.90 -4.11
N GLY A 212 -23.82 9.97 -3.76
CA GLY A 212 -25.27 10.11 -3.95
C GLY A 212 -26.11 9.62 -2.77
N MET A 213 -25.48 9.21 -1.67
CA MET A 213 -26.19 9.03 -0.40
C MET A 213 -26.55 10.41 0.20
N GLU A 214 -27.75 10.52 0.73
CA GLU A 214 -28.25 11.70 1.43
C GLU A 214 -28.53 11.34 2.89
N ILE A 215 -28.07 12.18 3.81
CA ILE A 215 -28.42 12.09 5.24
C ILE A 215 -28.98 13.45 5.64
N GLY A 216 -30.20 13.47 6.20
CA GLY A 216 -30.83 14.72 6.63
C GLY A 216 -31.19 15.69 5.50
N GLY A 217 -31.24 15.23 4.24
CA GLY A 217 -31.56 16.06 3.07
C GLY A 217 -30.37 16.81 2.47
N GLU A 218 -29.14 16.57 2.96
CA GLU A 218 -27.91 17.06 2.35
C GLU A 218 -27.12 15.91 1.71
N GLN A 219 -26.51 16.19 0.57
CA GLN A 219 -25.62 15.25 -0.10
C GLN A 219 -24.35 15.06 0.73
N LEU A 220 -24.01 13.79 0.97
CA LEU A 220 -22.87 13.43 1.80
C LEU A 220 -21.55 13.79 1.09
N ASP A 221 -20.79 14.72 1.68
CA ASP A 221 -19.47 15.11 1.18
C ASP A 221 -18.38 14.33 1.93
N PHE A 222 -17.95 13.22 1.33
CA PHE A 222 -16.92 12.35 1.89
C PHE A 222 -15.61 13.10 2.20
N SER A 223 -15.28 14.15 1.43
CA SER A 223 -14.06 14.94 1.64
C SER A 223 -14.12 15.80 2.90
N LYS A 224 -15.33 16.15 3.38
CA LYS A 224 -15.54 16.84 4.66
C LYS A 224 -15.47 15.88 5.84
N LEU A 225 -15.75 14.61 5.62
CA LEU A 225 -15.78 13.54 6.61
C LEU A 225 -14.41 12.95 6.89
N PHE A 226 -13.70 12.58 5.83
CA PHE A 226 -12.44 11.86 5.92
C PHE A 226 -11.34 12.61 5.18
N ARG A 227 -10.31 13.01 5.92
CA ARG A 227 -9.13 13.67 5.39
C ARG A 227 -7.91 12.80 5.62
N VAL A 228 -7.16 12.53 4.55
CA VAL A 228 -5.87 11.85 4.62
C VAL A 228 -4.79 12.87 4.29
N GLU A 229 -3.83 13.04 5.19
CA GLU A 229 -2.64 13.86 4.99
C GLU A 229 -1.41 12.95 5.06
N VAL A 230 -0.42 13.18 4.19
CA VAL A 230 0.77 12.32 4.07
C VAL A 230 2.02 13.17 4.25
N ILE A 231 2.93 12.73 5.11
CA ILE A 231 4.26 13.36 5.25
C ILE A 231 5.16 12.84 4.13
N ASN A 232 5.72 13.77 3.34
CA ASN A 232 6.66 13.47 2.27
C ASN A 232 7.69 14.62 2.12
N PRO A 233 9.00 14.37 2.26
CA PRO A 233 9.60 13.11 2.70
C PRO A 233 9.36 12.90 4.21
N ALA A 234 9.38 11.64 4.67
CA ALA A 234 9.06 11.28 6.05
C ALA A 234 10.19 11.57 7.06
N THR A 235 10.63 12.83 7.13
CA THR A 235 11.59 13.27 8.15
C THR A 235 10.89 13.49 9.48
N PHE A 236 11.60 13.27 10.60
CA PHE A 236 11.02 13.52 11.93
C PHE A 236 10.66 15.00 12.11
N LYS A 237 11.47 15.90 11.55
CA LYS A 237 11.21 17.35 11.53
C LYS A 237 9.93 17.70 10.78
N ALA A 238 9.70 17.10 9.61
CA ALA A 238 8.48 17.32 8.83
C ALA A 238 7.25 16.79 9.58
N PHE A 239 7.37 15.59 10.19
CA PHE A 239 6.32 15.02 11.01
C PHE A 239 5.94 15.93 12.19
N GLN A 240 6.94 16.40 12.95
CA GLN A 240 6.72 17.36 14.04
C GLN A 240 6.05 18.63 13.52
N ALA A 241 6.67 19.31 12.54
CA ALA A 241 6.17 20.57 11.99
C ALA A 241 4.71 20.47 11.50
N HIS A 242 4.33 19.32 10.93
CA HIS A 242 2.99 19.08 10.44
C HIS A 242 1.96 18.97 11.58
N LEU A 243 2.29 18.23 12.65
CA LEU A 243 1.48 18.19 13.86
C LEU A 243 1.33 19.59 14.49
N GLU A 244 2.43 20.35 14.59
CA GLU A 244 2.38 21.71 15.17
C GLU A 244 1.50 22.65 14.34
N SER A 245 1.54 22.52 13.00
CA SER A 245 0.76 23.37 12.09
C SER A 245 -0.76 23.16 12.20
N ARG A 246 -1.19 21.97 12.65
CA ARG A 246 -2.60 21.60 12.82
C ARG A 246 -3.10 21.82 14.24
N GLY A 247 -2.22 21.69 15.24
CA GLY A 247 -2.54 21.83 16.65
C GLY A 247 -3.04 20.53 17.29
N SER A 248 -3.19 20.56 18.61
CA SER A 248 -3.59 19.41 19.43
C SER A 248 -5.00 18.93 19.11
N GLY A 249 -5.22 17.61 19.10
CA GLY A 249 -6.52 16.98 18.89
C GLY A 249 -7.03 17.03 17.45
N TYR A 250 -6.24 17.55 16.50
CA TYR A 250 -6.66 17.63 15.10
C TYR A 250 -6.67 16.27 14.40
N PHE A 251 -5.64 15.44 14.63
CA PHE A 251 -5.53 14.12 14.01
C PHE A 251 -6.19 13.06 14.88
N ARG A 252 -7.15 12.33 14.30
CA ARG A 252 -7.87 11.25 14.99
C ARG A 252 -7.10 9.94 14.93
N LEU A 253 -6.16 9.77 14.00
CA LEU A 253 -5.28 8.61 13.90
C LEU A 253 -3.96 9.01 13.22
N VAL A 254 -2.85 8.45 13.70
CA VAL A 254 -1.55 8.51 13.01
C VAL A 254 -1.12 7.10 12.58
N HIS A 255 -0.84 6.92 11.30
CA HIS A 255 -0.22 5.72 10.75
C HIS A 255 1.29 5.94 10.58
N LEU A 256 2.09 5.17 11.28
CA LEU A 256 3.54 5.15 11.16
C LEU A 256 3.98 3.88 10.40
N ASP A 257 4.25 4.06 9.11
CA ASP A 257 4.84 3.08 8.22
C ASP A 257 6.37 3.28 8.17
N VAL A 258 6.98 3.08 9.32
CA VAL A 258 8.42 3.30 9.59
C VAL A 258 9.07 2.00 10.03
N HIS A 259 10.40 1.93 10.06
CA HIS A 259 11.10 0.74 10.59
C HIS A 259 11.13 0.73 12.12
N GLY A 260 10.96 -0.45 12.72
CA GLY A 260 11.36 -0.69 14.10
C GLY A 260 12.80 -1.17 14.12
N ILE A 261 13.66 -0.50 14.87
CA ILE A 261 15.08 -0.82 14.98
C ILE A 261 15.40 -1.09 16.44
N GLU A 262 16.01 -2.24 16.71
CA GLU A 262 16.60 -2.54 18.00
C GLU A 262 18.04 -2.01 17.99
N ASP A 263 18.36 -1.11 18.92
CA ASP A 263 19.71 -0.59 19.10
C ASP A 263 20.08 -0.61 20.58
N ALA A 264 21.02 -1.49 20.94
CA ALA A 264 21.63 -1.59 22.27
C ALA A 264 20.63 -1.63 23.45
N GLY A 265 19.50 -2.35 23.29
CA GLY A 265 18.46 -2.44 24.33
C GLY A 265 17.53 -1.22 24.36
N SER A 266 17.46 -0.44 23.29
CA SER A 266 16.44 0.58 23.06
C SER A 266 15.70 0.29 21.75
N VAL A 267 14.42 0.65 21.68
CA VAL A 267 13.63 0.50 20.45
C VAL A 267 13.48 1.86 19.80
N LYS A 268 13.84 1.93 18.52
CA LYS A 268 13.81 3.14 17.71
C LYS A 268 12.84 2.98 16.54
N LEU A 269 12.31 4.10 16.07
CA LEU A 269 11.52 4.23 14.88
C LEU A 269 12.33 4.97 13.81
N GLY A 270 12.47 4.35 12.64
CA GLY A 270 13.32 4.83 11.55
C GLY A 270 12.65 5.93 10.73
N PHE A 271 13.11 7.17 10.89
CA PHE A 271 12.78 8.28 10.00
C PHE A 271 13.92 8.48 8.99
N MET A 272 13.84 9.55 8.22
CA MET A 272 14.89 9.96 7.29
C MET A 272 15.38 11.36 7.58
N ARG A 273 16.63 11.61 7.19
CA ARG A 273 17.20 12.95 7.06
C ARG A 273 18.09 13.02 5.84
N LEU A 274 18.32 14.23 5.36
CA LEU A 274 19.31 14.50 4.33
C LEU A 274 20.65 14.84 5.00
N GLU A 275 21.72 14.15 4.60
CA GLU A 275 23.07 14.35 5.14
C GLU A 275 24.07 14.58 4.01
N ASP A 276 25.09 15.42 4.27
CA ASP A 276 26.22 15.61 3.37
C ASP A 276 27.31 14.59 3.72
N ILE A 277 27.52 13.64 2.81
CA ILE A 277 28.54 12.60 2.91
C ILE A 277 29.56 12.86 1.80
N ASP A 278 30.74 13.32 2.18
CA ASP A 278 31.86 13.58 1.26
C ASP A 278 31.51 14.50 0.06
N GLY A 279 30.60 15.47 0.25
CA GLY A 279 30.15 16.40 -0.78
C GLY A 279 28.97 15.89 -1.62
N SER A 280 28.43 14.71 -1.30
CA SER A 280 27.22 14.13 -1.86
C SER A 280 26.09 14.22 -0.84
N LEU A 281 24.96 14.85 -1.19
CA LEU A 281 23.79 14.79 -0.31
C LEU A 281 23.07 13.47 -0.50
N GLU A 282 22.93 12.72 0.59
CA GLU A 282 22.32 11.40 0.61
C GLU A 282 21.19 11.37 1.63
N CYS A 283 20.14 10.63 1.30
CA CYS A 283 19.05 10.35 2.24
C CYS A 283 19.48 9.18 3.13
N VAL A 284 19.61 9.45 4.42
CA VAL A 284 20.09 8.49 5.41
C VAL A 284 19.05 8.26 6.51
N PRO A 285 19.13 7.13 7.24
CA PRO A 285 18.29 6.90 8.41
C PRO A 285 18.45 7.99 9.49
N ASP A 286 17.34 8.35 10.10
CA ASP A 286 17.23 9.19 11.30
C ASP A 286 16.42 8.42 12.34
N ASP A 287 17.10 7.52 13.06
CA ASP A 287 16.47 6.63 14.01
C ASP A 287 16.14 7.40 15.31
N ARG A 288 14.84 7.55 15.58
CA ARG A 288 14.31 8.28 16.73
C ARG A 288 13.90 7.29 17.81
N SER A 289 14.11 7.62 19.08
CA SER A 289 13.66 6.72 20.14
C SER A 289 12.13 6.61 20.13
N ALA A 290 11.60 5.44 20.47
CA ALA A 290 10.15 5.28 20.55
C ALA A 290 9.52 6.25 21.58
N GLU A 291 10.26 6.61 22.64
CA GLU A 291 9.86 7.60 23.64
C GLU A 291 9.73 9.01 23.04
N GLU A 292 10.68 9.42 22.20
CA GLU A 292 10.64 10.72 21.53
C GLU A 292 9.42 10.84 20.62
N VAL A 293 9.07 9.76 19.92
CA VAL A 293 7.87 9.70 19.08
C VAL A 293 6.60 9.68 19.95
N ALA A 294 6.59 8.92 21.04
CA ALA A 294 5.48 8.83 21.99
C ALA A 294 5.17 10.20 22.61
N ALA A 295 6.18 10.91 23.09
CA ALA A 295 6.06 12.23 23.67
C ALA A 295 5.54 13.26 22.66
N LEU A 296 5.94 13.14 21.39
CA LEU A 296 5.42 13.99 20.31
C LEU A 296 3.92 13.74 20.07
N LEU A 297 3.51 12.48 20.00
CA LEU A 297 2.10 12.09 19.81
C LEU A 297 1.23 12.55 20.99
N GLN A 298 1.72 12.37 22.22
CA GLN A 298 1.07 12.83 23.46
C GLN A 298 0.83 14.34 23.42
N ARG A 299 1.87 15.12 23.05
CA ARG A 299 1.81 16.57 23.02
C ARG A 299 0.71 17.12 22.12
N TYR A 300 0.34 16.37 21.08
CA TYR A 300 -0.69 16.76 20.11
C TYR A 300 -1.99 15.94 20.25
N ASP A 301 -2.19 15.23 21.37
CA ASP A 301 -3.39 14.46 21.72
C ASP A 301 -3.79 13.43 20.64
N VAL A 302 -2.81 12.69 20.12
CA VAL A 302 -3.05 11.57 19.22
C VAL A 302 -3.28 10.30 20.04
N LYS A 303 -4.51 9.76 19.99
CA LYS A 303 -4.92 8.61 20.81
C LYS A 303 -4.79 7.24 20.10
N PRO A 304 -5.15 7.12 18.81
CA PRO A 304 -4.95 5.87 18.05
C PRO A 304 -3.73 5.94 17.14
N VAL A 305 -2.90 4.90 17.18
CA VAL A 305 -1.69 4.79 16.35
C VAL A 305 -1.65 3.43 15.65
N VAL A 306 -1.39 3.43 14.35
CA VAL A 306 -1.13 2.21 13.58
C VAL A 306 0.36 2.16 13.25
N LEU A 307 1.06 1.16 13.79
CA LEU A 307 2.47 0.88 13.53
C LEU A 307 2.56 -0.26 12.51
N ASN A 308 2.94 0.07 11.28
CA ASN A 308 3.37 -0.92 10.31
C ASN A 308 4.87 -1.24 10.43
N ALA A 309 5.48 -0.87 11.55
CA ALA A 309 6.85 -1.19 11.89
C ALA A 309 7.01 -2.68 12.17
N CYS A 310 7.86 -3.33 11.37
CA CYS A 310 8.22 -4.74 11.53
C CYS A 310 8.68 -5.02 12.96
N ARG A 311 8.12 -6.09 13.57
CA ARG A 311 8.45 -6.53 14.95
C ARG A 311 8.21 -5.48 16.04
N SER A 312 7.43 -4.44 15.79
CA SER A 312 7.11 -3.39 16.78
C SER A 312 6.40 -3.91 18.03
N ALA A 313 5.75 -5.07 17.95
CA ALA A 313 5.08 -5.73 19.06
C ALA A 313 5.97 -6.76 19.81
N LYS A 314 7.27 -6.87 19.51
CA LYS A 314 8.23 -7.70 20.27
C LYS A 314 8.94 -6.87 21.34
N ASP A 315 9.15 -7.46 22.51
CA ASP A 315 10.07 -7.00 23.54
C ASP A 315 11.48 -7.48 23.18
N PHE A 316 12.34 -6.52 22.87
CA PHE A 316 13.71 -6.76 22.45
C PHE A 316 14.67 -6.91 23.65
N GLY A 317 14.19 -7.51 24.75
CA GLY A 317 14.95 -7.65 25.99
C GLY A 317 15.15 -6.34 26.75
N THR A 318 14.41 -5.30 26.38
CA THR A 318 14.40 -3.97 27.04
C THR A 318 13.44 -3.96 28.23
N GLY A 319 12.52 -4.93 28.27
CA GLY A 319 11.44 -5.03 29.25
C GLY A 319 10.18 -4.25 28.84
N THR A 320 10.13 -3.66 27.64
CA THR A 320 8.99 -2.85 27.17
C THR A 320 8.89 -2.83 25.64
N ALA A 321 7.82 -3.40 25.09
CA ALA A 321 7.46 -3.30 23.67
C ALA A 321 6.89 -1.90 23.32
N ILE A 322 7.03 -1.46 22.06
CA ILE A 322 6.57 -0.12 21.61
C ILE A 322 5.10 0.17 21.99
N PRO A 323 4.14 -0.76 21.84
CA PRO A 323 2.76 -0.50 22.22
C PRO A 323 2.58 -0.10 23.69
N ARG A 324 3.32 -0.74 24.62
CA ARG A 324 3.30 -0.38 26.05
C ARG A 324 3.85 1.03 26.24
N LEU A 325 4.98 1.33 25.59
CA LEU A 325 5.61 2.63 25.70
C LEU A 325 4.71 3.77 25.19
N LEU A 326 4.09 3.58 24.02
CA LEU A 326 3.11 4.53 23.48
C LEU A 326 1.94 4.71 24.45
N HIS A 327 1.45 3.62 25.04
CA HIS A 327 0.36 3.67 26.00
C HIS A 327 0.70 4.46 27.27
N GLU A 328 1.91 4.28 27.81
CA GLU A 328 2.42 5.05 28.96
C GLU A 328 2.49 6.56 28.67
N HIS A 329 2.55 6.94 27.39
CA HIS A 329 2.50 8.32 26.91
C HIS A 329 1.10 8.74 26.42
N GLY A 330 0.04 8.05 26.84
CA GLY A 330 -1.34 8.48 26.60
C GLY A 330 -1.95 8.06 25.26
N VAL A 331 -1.29 7.19 24.49
CA VAL A 331 -1.91 6.53 23.33
C VAL A 331 -2.89 5.47 23.84
N GLU A 332 -4.16 5.58 23.43
CA GLU A 332 -5.24 4.72 23.92
C GLU A 332 -5.37 3.44 23.09
N GLU A 333 -5.07 3.49 21.79
CA GLU A 333 -5.16 2.34 20.88
C GLU A 333 -3.90 2.23 20.02
N VAL A 334 -3.34 1.02 19.93
CA VAL A 334 -2.15 0.74 19.10
C VAL A 334 -2.37 -0.51 18.28
N VAL A 335 -2.15 -0.42 16.97
CA VAL A 335 -1.94 -1.60 16.11
C VAL A 335 -0.45 -1.75 15.88
N ALA A 336 0.10 -2.95 16.07
CA ALA A 336 1.53 -3.21 15.88
C ALA A 336 1.79 -4.60 15.28
N MET A 337 2.94 -4.76 14.63
CA MET A 337 3.31 -6.01 13.95
C MET A 337 4.23 -6.85 14.84
N SER A 338 3.86 -8.10 15.12
CA SER A 338 4.70 -9.01 15.92
C SER A 338 5.88 -9.60 15.14
N HIS A 339 5.76 -9.65 13.82
CA HIS A 339 6.74 -10.23 12.89
C HIS A 339 6.84 -9.36 11.65
N ASN A 340 7.84 -9.63 10.81
CA ASN A 340 7.84 -9.10 9.45
C ASN A 340 6.65 -9.67 8.68
N ILE A 341 6.02 -8.83 7.87
CA ILE A 341 4.90 -9.21 7.03
C ILE A 341 5.24 -8.86 5.58
N SER A 342 4.86 -9.75 4.66
CA SER A 342 5.13 -9.54 3.23
C SER A 342 4.35 -8.34 2.67
N SER A 343 4.82 -7.75 1.57
CA SER A 343 4.13 -6.65 0.88
C SER A 343 2.65 -6.95 0.59
N ARG A 344 2.34 -8.19 0.17
CA ARG A 344 0.97 -8.62 -0.09
C ARG A 344 0.16 -8.76 1.20
N GLY A 345 0.76 -9.26 2.28
CA GLY A 345 0.11 -9.32 3.60
C GLY A 345 -0.22 -7.93 4.14
N VAL A 346 0.71 -6.98 4.05
CA VAL A 346 0.47 -5.56 4.41
C VAL A 346 -0.67 -4.99 3.58
N LEU A 347 -0.68 -5.28 2.28
CA LEU A 347 -1.72 -4.78 1.39
C LEU A 347 -3.11 -5.24 1.81
N TYR A 348 -3.31 -6.55 2.03
CA TYR A 348 -4.58 -7.06 2.54
C TYR A 348 -4.95 -6.41 3.87
N PHE A 349 -4.00 -6.34 4.81
CA PHE A 349 -4.27 -5.79 6.13
C PHE A 349 -4.69 -4.32 6.08
N VAL A 350 -3.88 -3.47 5.45
CA VAL A 350 -4.08 -2.03 5.39
C VAL A 350 -5.33 -1.69 4.58
N SER A 351 -5.52 -2.30 3.41
CA SER A 351 -6.71 -2.03 2.60
C SER A 351 -7.99 -2.31 3.38
N LEU A 352 -8.09 -3.47 4.01
CA LEU A 352 -9.32 -3.86 4.72
C LEU A 352 -9.51 -3.09 6.04
N LEU A 353 -8.41 -2.80 6.75
CA LEU A 353 -8.43 -1.95 7.93
C LEU A 353 -9.03 -0.59 7.57
N TYR A 354 -8.48 0.09 6.56
CA TYR A 354 -8.94 1.44 6.22
C TYR A 354 -10.28 1.46 5.49
N PHE A 355 -10.60 0.45 4.69
CA PHE A 355 -11.95 0.28 4.13
C PHE A 355 -13.01 0.32 5.24
N THR A 356 -12.84 -0.51 6.28
CA THR A 356 -13.81 -0.55 7.40
C THR A 356 -13.82 0.76 8.18
N MET A 357 -12.68 1.39 8.42
CA MET A 357 -12.62 2.69 9.12
C MET A 357 -13.29 3.81 8.32
N PHE A 358 -13.14 3.84 6.99
CA PHE A 358 -13.85 4.80 6.12
C PHE A 358 -15.35 4.52 6.06
N CYS A 359 -15.78 3.29 6.32
CA CYS A 359 -17.18 2.94 6.57
C CYS A 359 -17.67 3.32 7.99
N GLY A 360 -16.83 3.99 8.78
CA GLY A 360 -17.15 4.45 10.13
C GLY A 360 -16.98 3.40 11.22
N CYS A 361 -16.37 2.25 10.92
CA CYS A 361 -16.12 1.23 11.93
C CYS A 361 -14.98 1.60 12.89
N SER A 362 -15.03 1.06 14.11
CA SER A 362 -13.92 1.14 15.07
C SER A 362 -12.62 0.50 14.56
N LEU A 363 -11.48 0.95 15.10
CA LEU A 363 -10.17 0.39 14.78
C LEU A 363 -10.10 -1.11 15.14
N GLN A 364 -10.65 -1.48 16.30
CA GLN A 364 -10.78 -2.87 16.73
C GLN A 364 -11.49 -3.74 15.69
N PHE A 365 -12.63 -3.28 15.19
CA PHE A 365 -13.39 -3.98 14.15
C PHE A 365 -12.57 -4.16 12.89
N GLY A 366 -11.93 -3.09 12.41
CA GLY A 366 -11.10 -3.16 11.21
C GLY A 366 -9.94 -4.15 11.34
N VAL A 367 -9.27 -4.21 12.50
CA VAL A 367 -8.18 -5.16 12.72
C VAL A 367 -8.67 -6.60 12.75
N TRP A 368 -9.78 -6.88 13.44
CA TRP A 368 -10.38 -8.21 13.45
C TRP A 368 -10.84 -8.65 12.05
N TYR A 369 -11.52 -7.76 11.33
CA TYR A 369 -12.02 -8.02 9.98
C TYR A 369 -10.87 -8.30 9.00
N ALA A 370 -9.83 -7.45 9.01
CA ALA A 370 -8.66 -7.61 8.16
C ALA A 370 -7.95 -8.95 8.41
N ARG A 371 -7.73 -9.33 9.68
CA ARG A 371 -7.12 -10.63 10.04
C ARG A 371 -7.95 -11.82 9.54
N ARG A 372 -9.28 -11.75 9.67
CA ARG A 372 -10.16 -12.81 9.19
C ARG A 372 -10.09 -13.01 7.67
N VAL A 373 -10.03 -11.92 6.90
CA VAL A 373 -9.90 -12.01 5.44
C VAL A 373 -8.50 -12.47 5.05
N MET A 374 -7.44 -12.01 5.74
CA MET A 374 -6.07 -12.50 5.53
C MET A 374 -5.95 -14.00 5.78
N LEU A 375 -6.64 -14.54 6.78
CA LEU A 375 -6.66 -15.97 7.07
C LEU A 375 -7.24 -16.80 5.91
N ARG A 376 -8.29 -16.29 5.26
CA ARG A 376 -8.89 -16.92 4.07
C ARG A 376 -8.05 -16.73 2.81
N ASN A 377 -7.23 -15.68 2.78
CA ASN A 377 -6.32 -15.33 1.69
C ASN A 377 -4.87 -15.49 2.15
N SER A 378 -4.43 -16.71 2.43
CA SER A 378 -3.08 -17.00 2.97
C SER A 378 -1.98 -17.10 1.90
N GLU A 379 -2.31 -17.02 0.61
CA GLU A 379 -1.34 -17.13 -0.49
C GLU A 379 -0.47 -15.88 -0.62
N ARG A 380 0.86 -16.07 -0.65
CA ARG A 380 1.88 -15.02 -0.80
C ARG A 380 2.80 -15.34 -1.95
N LEU A 381 3.17 -14.31 -2.72
CA LEU A 381 4.13 -14.46 -3.81
C LEU A 381 5.56 -14.48 -3.26
N SER A 382 6.33 -15.50 -3.63
CA SER A 382 7.75 -15.61 -3.29
C SER A 382 8.64 -14.76 -4.21
N HIS A 383 9.91 -14.61 -3.83
CA HIS A 383 10.90 -13.88 -4.65
C HIS A 383 11.20 -14.55 -6.01
N VAL A 384 10.87 -15.84 -6.18
CA VAL A 384 10.95 -16.56 -7.47
C VAL A 384 9.61 -16.56 -8.22
N GLY A 385 8.58 -15.94 -7.65
CA GLY A 385 7.27 -15.80 -8.26
C GLY A 385 6.36 -17.02 -8.12
N THR A 386 6.52 -17.84 -7.08
CA THR A 386 5.59 -18.93 -6.74
C THR A 386 4.62 -18.48 -5.64
N GLU A 387 3.37 -18.93 -5.68
CA GLU A 387 2.41 -18.68 -4.58
C GLU A 387 2.60 -19.72 -3.48
N LEU A 388 2.76 -19.26 -2.24
CA LEU A 388 3.04 -20.05 -1.04
C LEU A 388 2.05 -19.71 0.06
N GLU A 389 1.57 -20.71 0.81
CA GLU A 389 0.64 -20.51 1.92
C GLU A 389 1.36 -20.01 3.18
N ILE A 390 1.01 -18.81 3.66
CA ILE A 390 1.53 -18.22 4.90
C ILE A 390 0.37 -17.81 5.82
N MET A 391 0.36 -18.31 7.06
CA MET A 391 -0.64 -17.96 8.08
C MET A 391 -0.31 -16.63 8.80
N ASP A 392 -0.03 -15.56 8.06
CA ASP A 392 0.41 -14.25 8.60
C ASP A 392 -0.72 -13.38 9.20
N HIS A 393 -1.96 -13.85 9.22
CA HIS A 393 -3.10 -13.20 9.91
C HIS A 393 -2.86 -12.92 11.41
N ILE A 394 -1.94 -13.64 12.06
CA ILE A 394 -1.58 -13.42 13.48
C ILE A 394 -0.55 -12.31 13.69
N VAL A 395 0.02 -11.77 12.60
CA VAL A 395 1.10 -10.78 12.69
C VAL A 395 0.60 -9.44 13.23
N PRO A 396 -0.48 -8.84 12.70
CA PRO A 396 -1.03 -7.60 13.23
C PRO A 396 -1.72 -7.84 14.58
N ARG A 397 -1.30 -7.12 15.61
CA ARG A 397 -1.84 -7.19 16.97
C ARG A 397 -2.50 -5.87 17.35
N TYR A 398 -3.66 -5.95 17.98
CA TYR A 398 -4.40 -4.80 18.47
C TYR A 398 -4.27 -4.68 19.99
N TYR A 399 -3.82 -3.52 20.44
CA TYR A 399 -3.66 -3.14 21.83
C TYR A 399 -4.59 -1.97 22.15
N ARG A 400 -5.18 -1.98 23.35
CA ARG A 400 -6.02 -0.87 23.82
C ARG A 400 -5.84 -0.61 25.32
N ALA A 401 -6.03 0.63 25.74
CA ALA A 401 -6.24 0.98 27.14
C ALA A 401 -7.56 0.39 27.64
N THR A 402 -7.63 -0.04 28.90
CA THR A 402 -8.89 -0.53 29.51
C THR A 402 -10.01 0.52 29.43
N ARG A 403 -9.67 1.81 29.55
CA ARG A 403 -10.60 2.95 29.59
C ARG A 403 -10.98 3.55 28.23
N CYS A 404 -10.58 2.93 27.12
CA CYS A 404 -10.85 3.48 25.79
C CYS A 404 -12.36 3.50 25.49
N ALA A 405 -12.88 4.65 25.03
CA ALA A 405 -14.25 4.79 24.52
C ALA A 405 -14.44 3.92 23.27
N GLY A 406 -15.62 3.31 23.07
CA GLY A 406 -15.82 2.28 22.04
C GLY A 406 -15.72 0.87 22.62
N GLY A 407 -16.59 0.56 23.58
CA GLY A 407 -16.53 -0.68 24.34
C GLY A 407 -16.84 -1.92 23.51
N VAL A 408 -16.69 -3.10 24.12
CA VAL A 408 -17.12 -4.37 23.50
C VAL A 408 -18.59 -4.33 23.06
N SER A 409 -19.44 -3.55 23.73
CA SER A 409 -20.83 -3.32 23.30
C SER A 409 -20.91 -2.62 21.95
N ASP A 410 -20.17 -1.53 21.75
CA ASP A 410 -20.16 -0.77 20.50
C ASP A 410 -19.63 -1.62 19.35
N PHE A 411 -18.61 -2.45 19.60
CA PHE A 411 -18.13 -3.43 18.63
C PHE A 411 -19.19 -4.48 18.25
N LEU A 412 -19.97 -4.98 19.21
CA LEU A 412 -20.99 -5.99 18.93
C LEU A 412 -22.17 -5.40 18.17
N ASP A 413 -22.54 -4.16 18.50
CA ASP A 413 -23.53 -3.40 17.74
C ASP A 413 -23.03 -3.15 16.32
N GLU A 414 -21.75 -2.81 16.13
CA GLU A 414 -21.10 -2.72 14.81
C GLU A 414 -21.19 -4.04 14.04
N LEU A 415 -20.83 -5.15 14.69
CA LEU A 415 -20.85 -6.49 14.10
C LEU A 415 -22.26 -6.89 13.66
N GLN A 416 -23.29 -6.53 14.45
CA GLN A 416 -24.70 -6.80 14.12
C GLN A 416 -25.26 -5.84 13.08
N ARG A 417 -24.91 -4.55 13.13
CA ARG A 417 -25.47 -3.48 12.31
C ARG A 417 -24.89 -3.47 10.90
N GLN A 418 -23.58 -3.67 10.77
CA GLN A 418 -22.89 -3.47 9.50
C GLN A 418 -22.91 -4.70 8.59
N PHE A 419 -23.07 -5.92 9.09
CA PHE A 419 -22.88 -7.14 8.27
C PHE A 419 -23.75 -8.36 8.68
N PRO A 420 -24.98 -8.54 8.14
CA PRO A 420 -25.73 -9.79 8.31
C PRO A 420 -25.17 -10.96 7.47
N GLU A 421 -24.55 -10.67 6.32
CA GLU A 421 -23.72 -11.60 5.56
C GLU A 421 -22.40 -10.91 5.26
N PHE A 422 -21.29 -11.56 5.61
CA PHE A 422 -19.96 -11.06 5.28
C PHE A 422 -19.89 -10.89 3.76
N PRO A 423 -19.47 -9.74 3.21
CA PRO A 423 -19.03 -9.75 1.83
C PRO A 423 -17.91 -10.78 1.75
N THR A 424 -18.13 -11.85 1.00
CA THR A 424 -17.04 -12.63 0.42
C THR A 424 -16.32 -11.66 -0.49
N ILE A 425 -15.38 -10.92 0.08
CA ILE A 425 -14.34 -10.25 -0.69
C ILE A 425 -13.44 -11.39 -1.21
N ASP A 426 -13.95 -12.13 -2.20
CA ASP A 426 -13.19 -12.97 -3.13
C ASP A 426 -12.39 -12.08 -4.10
N GLU A 427 -12.65 -10.78 -4.07
CA GLU A 427 -11.87 -9.78 -4.77
C GLU A 427 -10.57 -9.57 -3.98
N LYS A 428 -9.52 -10.31 -4.39
CA LYS A 428 -8.14 -9.86 -4.21
C LYS A 428 -8.14 -8.34 -4.33
N PRO A 429 -7.66 -7.56 -3.33
CA PRO A 429 -7.71 -6.10 -3.36
C PRO A 429 -7.36 -5.68 -4.78
N HIS A 430 -8.34 -5.03 -5.43
CA HIS A 430 -8.35 -4.84 -6.88
C HIS A 430 -6.99 -4.36 -7.34
N ASN A 431 -6.60 -4.76 -8.55
CA ASN A 431 -5.34 -4.42 -9.22
C ASN A 431 -4.73 -3.08 -8.77
N LEU A 432 -4.05 -3.07 -7.62
CA LEU A 432 -3.11 -2.02 -7.24
C LEU A 432 -1.99 -2.24 -8.21
N VAL A 433 -2.18 -1.65 -9.39
CA VAL A 433 -1.16 -1.48 -10.39
C VAL A 433 -0.16 -0.60 -9.67
N VAL A 434 0.84 -1.26 -9.06
CA VAL A 434 2.04 -0.60 -8.58
C VAL A 434 2.63 0.01 -9.84
N SER A 435 2.22 1.24 -10.14
CA SER A 435 2.52 1.97 -11.37
C SER A 435 4.01 2.28 -11.50
N SER A 436 4.79 1.97 -10.46
CA SER A 436 6.23 2.18 -10.34
C SER A 436 6.95 0.88 -9.97
N PHE A 437 6.79 -0.19 -10.76
CA PHE A 437 7.50 -1.48 -10.53
C PHE A 437 8.97 -1.26 -10.12
N GLY A 438 9.28 -1.49 -8.84
CA GLY A 438 10.64 -1.39 -8.30
C GLY A 438 11.26 0.01 -8.23
N ARG A 439 10.49 1.07 -8.49
CA ARG A 439 10.99 2.46 -8.55
C ARG A 439 10.60 3.30 -7.33
N ASP A 440 9.89 2.74 -6.35
CA ASP A 440 9.45 3.48 -5.16
C ASP A 440 10.60 4.05 -4.32
N HIS A 441 11.74 3.36 -4.30
CA HIS A 441 12.94 3.87 -3.63
C HIS A 441 13.58 5.04 -4.38
N ASP A 442 13.63 4.94 -5.71
CA ASP A 442 14.11 6.05 -6.55
C ASP A 442 13.23 7.28 -6.33
N LEU A 443 11.91 7.10 -6.25
CA LEU A 443 10.94 8.15 -5.93
C LEU A 443 11.18 8.75 -4.54
N LEU A 444 11.44 7.92 -3.52
CA LEU A 444 11.68 8.38 -2.16
C LEU A 444 12.97 9.19 -2.04
N LYS A 445 14.08 8.69 -2.62
CA LYS A 445 15.35 9.40 -2.67
C LYS A 445 15.23 10.72 -3.44
N LEU A 446 14.56 10.68 -4.60
CA LEU A 446 14.30 11.87 -5.39
C LEU A 446 13.45 12.88 -4.62
N ALA A 447 12.44 12.42 -3.87
CA ALA A 447 11.63 13.27 -3.02
C ALA A 447 12.44 13.93 -1.90
N CYS A 448 13.32 13.17 -1.24
CA CYS A 448 14.22 13.73 -0.23
C CYS A 448 15.14 14.80 -0.82
N LEU A 449 15.79 14.53 -1.97
CA LEU A 449 16.66 15.50 -2.63
C LEU A 449 15.93 16.76 -3.08
N LEU A 450 14.71 16.64 -3.61
CA LEU A 450 13.93 17.77 -4.09
C LEU A 450 13.38 18.63 -2.94
N LEU A 451 12.94 18.01 -1.83
CA LEU A 451 12.22 18.70 -0.76
C LEU A 451 13.10 19.19 0.38
N GLU A 452 14.16 18.45 0.71
CA GLU A 452 15.12 18.83 1.76
C GLU A 452 16.39 19.46 1.17
N GLY A 453 16.62 19.35 -0.14
CA GLY A 453 17.75 19.96 -0.84
C GLY A 453 17.57 21.45 -1.17
N ASP A 454 18.67 22.10 -1.54
CA ASP A 454 18.74 23.53 -1.90
C ASP A 454 18.75 23.79 -3.42
N ARG A 455 18.77 22.72 -4.23
CA ARG A 455 19.01 22.75 -5.68
C ARG A 455 18.01 21.88 -6.43
N ALA A 456 17.87 22.19 -7.72
CA ALA A 456 17.15 21.32 -8.65
C ALA A 456 17.85 19.95 -8.78
N VAL A 457 17.13 18.93 -9.22
CA VAL A 457 17.70 17.59 -9.45
C VAL A 457 17.79 17.29 -10.94
N MET A 458 18.97 16.87 -11.40
CA MET A 458 19.22 16.38 -12.75
C MET A 458 19.15 14.85 -12.74
N VAL A 459 18.06 14.28 -13.27
CA VAL A 459 17.84 12.84 -13.41
C VAL A 459 18.57 12.34 -14.66
N VAL A 460 19.59 11.50 -14.46
CA VAL A 460 20.51 11.02 -15.50
C VAL A 460 20.43 9.50 -15.63
N GLY A 461 20.51 8.99 -16.85
CA GLY A 461 20.55 7.56 -17.12
C GLY A 461 20.38 7.26 -18.62
N GLU A 462 20.59 6.01 -19.00
CA GLU A 462 20.48 5.56 -20.38
C GLU A 462 19.06 5.77 -20.99
N PRO A 463 18.92 5.84 -22.32
CA PRO A 463 17.62 5.75 -22.99
C PRO A 463 16.84 4.49 -22.52
N GLY A 464 15.51 4.55 -22.52
CA GLY A 464 14.66 3.39 -22.16
C GLY A 464 14.61 3.02 -20.67
N ILE A 465 15.53 3.52 -19.83
CA ILE A 465 15.63 3.13 -18.41
C ILE A 465 14.43 3.53 -17.52
N GLY A 466 13.52 4.37 -18.03
CA GLY A 466 12.30 4.78 -17.33
C GLY A 466 12.36 6.14 -16.63
N LYS A 467 13.28 7.05 -16.99
CA LYS A 467 13.37 8.41 -16.41
C LYS A 467 12.06 9.20 -16.51
N SER A 468 11.47 9.25 -17.71
CA SER A 468 10.21 9.97 -17.97
C SER A 468 9.04 9.38 -17.18
N LEU A 469 8.98 8.05 -17.10
CA LEU A 469 7.97 7.35 -16.29
C LEU A 469 8.15 7.63 -14.79
N LEU A 470 9.38 7.58 -14.27
CA LEU A 470 9.70 7.92 -12.89
C LEU A 470 9.22 9.34 -12.53
N LEU A 471 9.52 10.32 -13.39
CA LEU A 471 9.13 11.72 -13.16
C LEU A 471 7.62 11.95 -13.31
N SER A 472 6.98 11.31 -14.29
CA SER A 472 5.53 11.34 -14.44
C SER A 472 4.83 10.75 -13.21
N ASN A 473 5.33 9.61 -12.71
CA ASN A 473 4.83 8.99 -11.49
C ASN A 473 5.03 9.89 -10.27
N LEU A 474 6.18 10.55 -10.14
CA LEU A 474 6.43 11.53 -9.07
C LEU A 474 5.42 12.68 -9.12
N MET A 475 5.18 13.25 -10.30
CA MET A 475 4.22 14.34 -10.49
C MET A 475 2.82 13.93 -10.07
N ASN A 476 2.31 12.85 -10.67
CA ASN A 476 0.98 12.33 -10.39
C ASN A 476 0.81 12.01 -8.90
N TRP A 477 1.84 11.39 -8.30
CA TRP A 477 1.84 11.06 -6.89
C TRP A 477 1.77 12.30 -6.01
N TRP A 478 2.60 13.29 -6.27
CA TRP A 478 2.67 14.50 -5.45
C TRP A 478 1.44 15.38 -5.54
N GLU A 479 0.78 15.41 -6.70
CA GLU A 479 -0.54 16.04 -6.83
C GLU A 479 -1.59 15.26 -6.05
N MET A 480 -1.59 13.92 -6.15
CA MET A 480 -2.54 13.05 -5.45
C MET A 480 -2.48 13.19 -3.93
N ILE A 481 -1.27 13.25 -3.35
CA ILE A 481 -1.09 13.43 -1.89
C ILE A 481 -1.12 14.91 -1.45
N GLY A 482 -1.29 15.86 -2.38
CA GLY A 482 -1.26 17.29 -2.09
C GLY A 482 0.10 17.81 -1.61
N CYS A 483 1.20 17.15 -1.99
CA CYS A 483 2.57 17.58 -1.69
C CYS A 483 2.93 18.90 -2.40
N VAL A 484 2.30 19.15 -3.55
CA VAL A 484 2.46 20.37 -4.36
C VAL A 484 1.09 20.95 -4.71
N GLU A 485 1.03 22.25 -4.97
CA GLU A 485 -0.18 22.92 -5.48
C GLU A 485 -0.46 22.61 -6.95
N GLY A 486 0.54 22.12 -7.67
CA GLY A 486 0.44 21.65 -9.04
C GLY A 486 1.81 21.23 -9.58
N ALA A 487 1.79 20.33 -10.55
CA ALA A 487 2.96 19.87 -11.25
C ALA A 487 2.89 20.22 -12.74
N HIS A 488 4.03 20.54 -13.36
CA HIS A 488 4.08 20.82 -14.79
C HIS A 488 5.23 20.11 -15.50
N LEU A 489 4.89 19.34 -16.55
CA LEU A 489 5.83 18.68 -17.44
C LEU A 489 6.08 19.50 -18.70
N VAL A 490 7.35 19.75 -18.98
CA VAL A 490 7.87 20.35 -20.21
C VAL A 490 8.62 19.28 -20.98
N GLN A 491 7.97 18.71 -22.00
CA GLN A 491 8.56 17.69 -22.85
C GLN A 491 9.34 18.33 -24.01
N LEU A 492 10.65 18.50 -23.87
CA LEU A 492 11.45 19.20 -24.89
C LEU A 492 11.51 18.45 -26.22
N SER A 493 11.38 17.12 -26.21
CA SER A 493 11.32 16.31 -27.44
C SER A 493 10.07 16.58 -28.29
N GLN A 494 9.02 17.17 -27.71
CA GLN A 494 7.79 17.55 -28.41
C GLN A 494 7.77 19.03 -28.84
N GLU A 495 8.73 19.83 -28.38
CA GLU A 495 8.81 21.26 -28.65
C GLU A 495 9.76 21.54 -29.84
N LYS A 496 9.20 21.86 -31.00
CA LYS A 496 9.99 22.21 -32.20
C LYS A 496 10.86 23.46 -32.03
N SER A 497 10.42 24.41 -31.20
CA SER A 497 11.09 25.69 -31.00
C SER A 497 10.85 26.20 -29.58
N PHE A 498 11.73 25.82 -28.67
CA PHE A 498 11.67 26.21 -27.26
C PHE A 498 12.28 27.60 -27.03
N SER A 499 11.62 28.41 -26.20
CA SER A 499 12.20 29.60 -25.59
C SER A 499 11.76 29.73 -24.14
N ILE A 500 12.63 30.24 -23.28
CA ILE A 500 12.32 30.42 -21.86
C ILE A 500 11.13 31.38 -21.65
N GLU A 501 10.95 32.36 -22.54
CA GLU A 501 9.82 33.28 -22.50
C GLU A 501 8.49 32.59 -22.78
N LYS A 502 8.45 31.70 -23.79
CA LYS A 502 7.26 30.89 -24.09
C LYS A 502 6.93 30.00 -22.90
N LEU A 503 7.94 29.32 -22.32
CA LEU A 503 7.77 28.52 -21.12
C LEU A 503 7.16 29.35 -19.98
N GLY A 504 7.66 30.56 -19.77
CA GLY A 504 7.15 31.43 -18.70
C GLY A 504 5.67 31.76 -18.87
N GLY A 505 5.24 32.12 -20.09
CA GLY A 505 3.83 32.37 -20.38
C GLY A 505 2.95 31.13 -20.26
N ASP A 506 3.45 29.96 -20.65
CA ASP A 506 2.72 28.70 -20.52
C ASP A 506 2.62 28.24 -19.06
N LEU A 507 3.68 28.38 -18.26
CA LEU A 507 3.66 28.10 -16.82
C LEU A 507 2.69 29.02 -16.09
N HIS A 508 2.74 30.33 -16.36
CA HIS A 508 1.83 31.29 -15.74
C HIS A 508 0.37 30.92 -16.00
N ARG A 509 0.04 30.50 -17.23
CA ARG A 509 -1.31 30.08 -17.60
C ARG A 509 -1.70 28.75 -16.98
N LYS A 510 -0.86 27.72 -17.09
CA LYS A 510 -1.17 26.36 -16.62
C LYS A 510 -1.24 26.25 -15.11
N LEU A 511 -0.42 27.01 -14.38
CA LEU A 511 -0.43 27.05 -12.91
C LEU A 511 -1.45 28.05 -12.34
N ASN A 512 -2.25 28.71 -13.19
CA ASN A 512 -3.25 29.72 -12.81
C ASN A 512 -2.70 30.78 -11.84
N LEU A 513 -1.53 31.34 -12.16
CA LEU A 513 -0.92 32.37 -11.32
C LEU A 513 -1.71 33.68 -11.38
N PRO A 514 -1.81 34.43 -10.27
CA PRO A 514 -2.60 35.65 -10.20
C PRO A 514 -1.92 36.81 -10.97
N GLY A 515 -2.73 37.58 -11.70
CA GLY A 515 -2.29 38.76 -12.46
C GLY A 515 -1.93 38.47 -13.93
N PRO A 516 -1.58 39.48 -14.73
CA PRO A 516 -1.06 39.27 -16.08
C PRO A 516 0.42 38.86 -16.05
N TYR A 517 0.82 37.92 -16.90
CA TYR A 517 2.23 37.60 -17.12
C TYR A 517 2.94 38.80 -17.77
N SER A 518 3.95 39.36 -17.08
CA SER A 518 4.79 40.45 -17.60
C SER A 518 6.13 39.94 -18.10
N ASP A 519 6.87 39.28 -17.22
CA ASP A 519 8.24 38.83 -17.45
C ASP A 519 8.60 37.64 -16.56
N LEU A 520 9.80 37.12 -16.76
CA LEU A 520 10.31 35.94 -16.06
C LEU A 520 10.60 36.21 -14.57
N GLU A 521 10.95 37.45 -14.19
CA GLU A 521 11.27 37.80 -12.79
C GLU A 521 10.02 37.80 -11.91
N VAL A 522 8.90 38.31 -12.44
CA VAL A 522 7.59 38.22 -11.78
C VAL A 522 7.15 36.77 -11.63
N LEU A 523 7.35 35.95 -12.68
CA LEU A 523 7.05 34.52 -12.61
C LEU A 523 7.91 33.81 -11.54
N ILE A 524 9.22 34.04 -11.52
CA ILE A 524 10.12 33.47 -10.51
C ILE A 524 9.65 33.87 -9.11
N THR A 525 9.29 35.13 -8.89
CA THR A 525 8.78 35.60 -7.60
C THR A 525 7.51 34.85 -7.17
N ALA A 526 6.57 34.65 -8.09
CA ALA A 526 5.35 33.89 -7.81
C ALA A 526 5.65 32.41 -7.50
N LEU A 527 6.51 31.77 -8.30
CA LEU A 527 6.91 30.37 -8.10
C LEU A 527 7.71 30.16 -6.81
N ARG A 528 8.44 31.15 -6.31
CA ARG A 528 9.16 31.03 -5.02
C ARG A 528 8.21 30.97 -3.81
N ASN A 529 7.02 31.56 -3.91
CA ASN A 529 6.09 31.71 -2.77
C ASN A 529 5.21 30.48 -2.50
N LYS A 530 4.93 29.72 -3.55
CA LYS A 530 4.06 28.52 -3.54
C LYS A 530 4.85 27.29 -3.98
N LYS A 531 4.40 26.11 -3.56
CA LYS A 531 5.12 24.86 -3.78
C LYS A 531 4.59 24.17 -5.03
N TYR A 532 5.30 24.32 -6.16
CA TYR A 532 5.04 23.60 -7.40
C TYR A 532 6.15 22.59 -7.69
N LEU A 533 5.87 21.61 -8.56
CA LEU A 533 6.89 20.74 -9.16
C LEU A 533 7.01 21.05 -10.65
N LEU A 534 8.19 21.44 -11.10
CA LEU A 534 8.49 21.64 -12.52
C LEU A 534 9.39 20.51 -13.02
N VAL A 535 8.95 19.82 -14.07
CA VAL A 535 9.70 18.78 -14.74
C VAL A 535 10.09 19.23 -16.14
N ILE A 536 11.38 19.23 -16.45
CA ILE A 536 11.91 19.47 -17.80
C ILE A 536 12.50 18.16 -18.29
N ASP A 537 11.85 17.51 -19.25
CA ASP A 537 12.27 16.21 -19.75
C ASP A 537 12.93 16.30 -21.13
N SER A 538 13.83 15.35 -21.41
CA SER A 538 14.60 15.22 -22.65
C SER A 538 15.45 16.46 -22.96
N LEU A 539 16.28 16.91 -22.01
CA LEU A 539 17.15 18.09 -22.19
C LEU A 539 18.06 18.01 -23.43
N GLU A 540 18.46 16.80 -23.83
CA GLU A 540 19.21 16.57 -25.05
C GLU A 540 18.46 16.92 -26.34
N SER A 541 17.12 16.97 -26.30
CA SER A 541 16.23 17.24 -27.43
C SER A 541 15.86 18.72 -27.59
N LEU A 542 16.56 19.63 -26.88
CA LEU A 542 16.27 21.06 -26.91
C LEU A 542 16.39 21.67 -28.32
N GLY A 543 15.26 21.84 -28.99
CA GLY A 543 15.13 22.61 -30.24
C GLY A 543 14.97 24.10 -29.96
N VAL A 544 15.60 24.97 -30.76
CA VAL A 544 15.59 26.44 -30.54
C VAL A 544 15.19 27.21 -31.81
N PRO A 545 14.63 28.44 -31.68
CA PRO A 545 14.42 29.33 -32.82
C PRO A 545 15.73 29.69 -33.54
N GLU A 546 15.64 30.03 -34.84
CA GLU A 546 16.80 30.46 -35.64
C GLU A 546 17.52 31.70 -35.07
N THR A 547 16.82 32.49 -34.26
CA THR A 547 17.34 33.73 -33.65
C THR A 547 18.19 33.50 -32.40
N THR A 548 18.40 32.26 -31.96
CA THR A 548 19.14 31.93 -30.73
C THR A 548 19.90 30.61 -30.87
N THR A 549 20.81 30.33 -29.93
CA THR A 549 21.56 29.07 -29.90
C THR A 549 21.07 28.16 -28.77
N VAL A 550 21.25 26.85 -28.94
CA VAL A 550 21.00 25.86 -27.88
C VAL A 550 21.76 26.23 -26.60
N ARG A 551 23.00 26.71 -26.74
CA ARG A 551 23.84 27.14 -25.61
C ARG A 551 23.24 28.35 -24.87
N ASP A 552 22.67 29.30 -25.60
CA ASP A 552 22.03 30.49 -25.01
C ASP A 552 20.73 30.13 -24.30
N GLN A 553 19.92 29.24 -24.88
CA GLN A 553 18.71 28.75 -24.20
C GLN A 553 19.05 27.90 -22.97
N ARG A 554 20.07 27.02 -23.02
CA ARG A 554 20.56 26.31 -21.83
C ARG A 554 21.04 27.27 -20.74
N ARG A 555 21.72 28.36 -21.11
CA ARG A 555 22.11 29.42 -20.17
C ARG A 555 20.91 30.05 -19.49
N ARG A 556 19.84 30.30 -20.25
CA ARG A 556 18.59 30.86 -19.75
C ARG A 556 17.82 29.88 -18.86
N ILE A 557 17.77 28.60 -19.21
CA ILE A 557 17.23 27.55 -18.33
C ILE A 557 18.01 27.53 -17.01
N ARG A 558 19.34 27.57 -17.05
CA ARG A 558 20.17 27.66 -15.85
C ARG A 558 19.85 28.88 -15.00
N ASP A 559 19.71 30.06 -15.62
CA ASP A 559 19.42 31.29 -14.89
C ASP A 559 18.02 31.26 -14.26
N PHE A 560 17.03 30.68 -14.95
CA PHE A 560 15.70 30.42 -14.42
C PHE A 560 15.72 29.46 -13.23
N VAL A 561 16.39 28.31 -13.37
CA VAL A 561 16.55 27.32 -12.28
C VAL A 561 17.25 27.93 -11.08
N LYS A 562 18.31 28.73 -11.31
CA LYS A 562 19.01 29.48 -10.26
C LYS A 562 18.07 30.47 -9.56
N GLY A 563 17.22 31.17 -10.31
CA GLY A 563 16.22 32.10 -9.76
C GLY A 563 15.23 31.46 -8.79
N LEU A 564 14.95 30.16 -8.95
CA LEU A 564 14.05 29.41 -8.06
C LEU A 564 14.73 28.87 -6.79
N GLN A 565 16.06 28.86 -6.70
CA GLN A 565 16.80 28.30 -5.57
C GLN A 565 16.45 28.99 -4.23
N GLY A 566 16.16 28.18 -3.20
CA GLY A 566 15.71 28.67 -1.89
C GLY A 566 14.26 29.19 -1.85
N GLY A 567 13.50 29.04 -2.94
CA GLY A 567 12.04 29.16 -2.93
C GLY A 567 11.36 27.85 -2.55
N LYS A 568 10.01 27.82 -2.59
CA LYS A 568 9.23 26.60 -2.32
C LYS A 568 9.06 25.68 -3.53
N THR A 569 9.13 26.21 -4.76
CA THR A 569 9.02 25.40 -5.98
C THR A 569 10.29 24.60 -6.21
N VAL A 570 10.13 23.33 -6.59
CA VAL A 570 11.22 22.40 -6.85
C VAL A 570 11.24 22.03 -8.33
N VAL A 571 12.43 21.70 -8.84
CA VAL A 571 12.66 21.43 -10.27
C VAL A 571 13.41 20.12 -10.45
N ALA A 572 12.88 19.26 -11.32
CA ALA A 572 13.56 18.06 -11.81
C ALA A 572 13.81 18.18 -13.32
N ILE A 573 15.02 17.83 -13.76
CA ILE A 573 15.43 17.90 -15.16
C ILE A 573 15.90 16.51 -15.57
N ALA A 574 15.29 15.89 -16.59
CA ALA A 574 15.74 14.63 -17.13
C ALA A 574 16.63 14.82 -18.37
N SER A 575 17.73 14.07 -18.40
CA SER A 575 18.71 14.08 -19.47
C SER A 575 19.40 12.71 -19.58
N ARG A 576 19.96 12.39 -20.74
CA ARG A 576 20.83 11.20 -20.90
C ARG A 576 22.16 11.34 -20.17
N GLN A 577 22.67 12.56 -20.05
CA GLN A 577 23.97 12.87 -19.45
C GLN A 577 23.87 14.12 -18.59
N GLN A 578 24.84 14.33 -17.68
CA GLN A 578 24.97 15.59 -16.96
C GLN A 578 25.20 16.77 -17.93
N ASP A 579 24.85 17.99 -17.51
CA ASP A 579 25.01 19.19 -18.32
C ASP A 579 25.98 20.17 -17.63
N PRO A 580 27.19 20.39 -18.18
CA PRO A 580 28.21 21.25 -17.58
C PRO A 580 27.77 22.69 -17.28
N LEU A 581 26.73 23.20 -17.94
CA LEU A 581 26.21 24.55 -17.69
C LEU A 581 25.26 24.56 -16.48
N LEU A 582 24.64 23.44 -16.14
CA LEU A 582 23.65 23.29 -15.07
C LEU A 582 24.24 22.68 -13.79
N ASP A 583 25.36 21.95 -13.85
CA ASP A 583 25.94 21.18 -12.74
C ASP A 583 26.13 21.96 -11.42
N LYS A 584 26.39 23.28 -11.48
CA LYS A 584 26.52 24.10 -10.26
C LYS A 584 25.18 24.37 -9.56
N HIS A 585 24.07 24.23 -10.29
CA HIS A 585 22.72 24.57 -9.85
C HIS A 585 21.79 23.36 -9.77
N THR A 586 22.25 22.20 -10.25
CA THR A 586 21.54 20.91 -10.17
C THR A 586 22.35 19.89 -9.39
N ARG A 587 21.67 18.90 -8.82
CA ARG A 587 22.31 17.69 -8.27
C ARG A 587 22.05 16.48 -9.15
N PRO A 588 23.06 15.67 -9.48
CA PRO A 588 22.83 14.47 -10.26
C PRO A 588 22.05 13.43 -9.44
N PHE A 589 21.09 12.77 -10.09
CA PHE A 589 20.39 11.60 -9.59
C PHE A 589 20.44 10.52 -10.67
N HIS A 590 21.16 9.44 -10.42
CA HIS A 590 21.39 8.39 -11.40
C HIS A 590 20.31 7.31 -11.32
N VAL A 591 19.69 7.00 -12.46
CA VAL A 591 18.69 5.94 -12.58
C VAL A 591 19.34 4.71 -13.22
N GLY A 592 19.45 3.63 -12.43
CA GLY A 592 19.95 2.33 -12.88
C GLY A 592 18.87 1.39 -13.41
N GLY A 593 19.24 0.17 -13.79
CA GLY A 593 18.31 -0.90 -14.19
C GLY A 593 17.37 -1.35 -13.07
N LEU A 594 16.31 -2.09 -13.42
CA LEU A 594 15.42 -2.68 -12.43
C LEU A 594 16.09 -3.88 -11.77
N GLN A 595 15.79 -4.04 -10.49
CA GLN A 595 16.22 -5.19 -9.71
C GLN A 595 15.40 -6.42 -10.09
N THR A 596 15.93 -7.61 -9.81
CA THR A 596 15.40 -8.88 -10.35
C THR A 596 13.92 -9.09 -10.10
N LEU A 597 13.44 -8.91 -8.87
CA LEU A 597 12.05 -9.16 -8.52
C LEU A 597 11.10 -8.16 -9.20
N PRO A 598 11.29 -6.84 -9.10
CA PRO A 598 10.51 -5.88 -9.87
C PRO A 598 10.55 -6.10 -11.38
N ALA A 599 11.70 -6.47 -11.94
CA ALA A 599 11.81 -6.81 -13.36
C ALA A 599 10.92 -8.01 -13.73
N VAL A 600 10.96 -9.08 -12.93
CA VAL A 600 10.09 -10.26 -13.11
C VAL A 600 8.61 -9.92 -12.96
N GLN A 601 8.26 -9.09 -11.98
CA GLN A 601 6.88 -8.62 -11.78
C GLN A 601 6.38 -7.80 -12.97
N LEU A 602 7.18 -6.85 -13.43
CA LEU A 602 6.88 -6.05 -14.61
C LEU A 602 6.66 -6.96 -15.82
N MET A 603 7.58 -7.88 -16.10
CA MET A 603 7.43 -8.82 -17.22
C MET A 603 6.16 -9.65 -17.11
N ARG A 604 5.85 -10.22 -15.94
CA ARG A 604 4.61 -10.99 -15.74
C ARG A 604 3.36 -10.15 -15.93
N TRP A 605 3.36 -8.93 -15.43
CA TRP A 605 2.24 -8.01 -15.59
C TRP A 605 2.00 -7.69 -17.06
N LEU A 606 3.08 -7.39 -17.79
CA LEU A 606 3.07 -7.14 -19.22
C LEU A 606 2.54 -8.32 -20.04
N LEU A 607 2.97 -9.53 -19.69
CA LEU A 607 2.50 -10.76 -20.31
C LEU A 607 1.01 -10.99 -20.06
N LYS A 608 0.56 -10.79 -18.81
CA LYS A 608 -0.86 -10.92 -18.48
C LYS A 608 -1.71 -9.89 -19.22
N MET A 609 -1.20 -8.65 -19.33
CA MET A 609 -1.85 -7.59 -20.08
C MET A 609 -1.93 -7.95 -21.56
N SER A 610 -0.86 -8.44 -22.17
CA SER A 610 -0.87 -8.86 -23.57
C SER A 610 -1.82 -10.03 -23.83
N GLN A 611 -1.88 -11.01 -22.92
CA GLN A 611 -2.82 -12.13 -23.03
C GLN A 611 -4.25 -11.63 -22.98
N THR A 612 -4.54 -10.70 -22.06
CA THR A 612 -5.87 -10.07 -21.94
C THR A 612 -6.21 -9.29 -23.22
N LEU A 613 -5.28 -8.50 -23.73
CA LEU A 613 -5.44 -7.74 -24.97
C LEU A 613 -5.58 -8.65 -26.19
N ALA A 614 -4.83 -9.76 -26.26
CA ALA A 614 -4.94 -10.75 -27.33
C ALA A 614 -6.28 -11.50 -27.26
N LEU A 615 -6.79 -11.82 -26.07
CA LEU A 615 -8.13 -12.38 -25.88
C LEU A 615 -9.21 -11.38 -26.30
N GLN A 616 -9.09 -10.11 -25.92
CA GLN A 616 -10.00 -9.04 -26.35
C GLN A 616 -9.92 -8.80 -27.86
N ALA A 617 -8.74 -8.88 -28.46
CA ALA A 617 -8.54 -8.79 -29.91
C ALA A 617 -9.20 -9.98 -30.62
N ARG A 618 -9.06 -11.22 -30.10
CA ARG A 618 -9.77 -12.40 -30.62
C ARG A 618 -11.29 -12.30 -30.47
N GLU A 619 -11.79 -11.73 -29.37
CA GLU A 619 -13.21 -11.42 -29.20
C GLU A 619 -13.69 -10.31 -30.16
N LYS A 620 -12.80 -9.39 -30.55
CA LYS A 620 -13.03 -8.41 -31.61
C LYS A 620 -12.85 -8.98 -33.01
N ASP A 621 -12.05 -10.00 -33.26
CA ASP A 621 -12.07 -10.75 -34.53
C ASP A 621 -13.37 -11.56 -34.65
N SER A 622 -13.97 -11.94 -33.52
CA SER A 622 -15.37 -12.39 -33.44
C SER A 622 -16.39 -11.30 -33.81
N PHE A 623 -16.03 -10.02 -33.87
CA PHE A 623 -16.92 -8.94 -34.34
C PHE A 623 -17.25 -9.12 -35.81
N ALA A 624 -16.31 -9.58 -36.64
CA ALA A 624 -16.57 -9.86 -38.04
C ALA A 624 -17.60 -11.00 -38.19
N GLY A 625 -17.49 -12.06 -37.39
CA GLY A 625 -18.51 -13.12 -37.33
C GLY A 625 -19.88 -12.64 -36.84
N LYS A 626 -19.92 -11.76 -35.82
CA LYS A 626 -21.17 -11.16 -35.31
C LYS A 626 -21.80 -10.16 -36.29
N LEU A 627 -20.99 -9.41 -37.03
CA LEU A 627 -21.43 -8.46 -38.06
C LEU A 627 -22.00 -9.19 -39.28
N VAL A 628 -21.36 -10.29 -39.71
CA VAL A 628 -21.89 -11.20 -40.75
C VAL A 628 -23.22 -11.81 -40.30
N ALA A 629 -23.29 -12.35 -39.08
CA ALA A 629 -24.53 -12.91 -38.54
C ALA A 629 -25.66 -11.86 -38.46
N ALA A 630 -25.36 -10.62 -38.05
CA ALA A 630 -26.33 -9.53 -38.01
C ALA A 630 -26.77 -9.06 -39.41
N THR A 631 -25.87 -9.13 -40.39
CA THR A 631 -26.15 -8.76 -41.79
C THR A 631 -27.02 -9.82 -42.48
N LEU A 632 -26.69 -11.10 -42.29
CA LEU A 632 -27.50 -12.23 -42.77
C LEU A 632 -28.91 -12.21 -42.16
N ALA A 633 -29.02 -11.92 -40.86
CA ALA A 633 -30.29 -11.78 -40.17
C ALA A 633 -31.14 -10.61 -40.69
N LYS A 634 -30.53 -9.45 -41.01
CA LYS A 634 -31.23 -8.31 -41.62
C LYS A 634 -31.71 -8.58 -43.05
N LEU A 635 -30.98 -9.40 -43.79
CA LEU A 635 -31.34 -9.81 -45.16
C LEU A 635 -32.34 -10.98 -45.17
N GLY A 636 -32.70 -11.54 -44.01
CA GLY A 636 -33.64 -12.66 -43.88
C GLY A 636 -33.09 -13.98 -44.43
N LEU A 637 -31.77 -14.11 -44.53
CA LEU A 637 -31.11 -15.30 -45.05
C LEU A 637 -30.82 -16.29 -43.91
N ASP A 638 -31.07 -17.57 -44.18
CA ASP A 638 -30.71 -18.65 -43.26
C ASP A 638 -29.17 -18.76 -43.21
N PRO A 639 -28.53 -18.71 -42.02
CA PRO A 639 -27.07 -18.80 -41.91
C PRO A 639 -26.47 -20.09 -42.47
N ASP A 640 -27.27 -21.16 -42.63
CA ASP A 640 -26.82 -22.42 -43.25
C ASP A 640 -27.09 -22.48 -44.77
N SER A 641 -27.66 -21.41 -45.37
CA SER A 641 -27.94 -21.35 -46.80
C SER A 641 -26.66 -21.22 -47.63
N GLU A 642 -26.74 -21.66 -48.89
CA GLU A 642 -25.60 -21.62 -49.79
C GLU A 642 -25.21 -20.18 -50.16
N GLU A 643 -26.17 -19.26 -50.17
CA GLU A 643 -25.93 -17.82 -50.35
C GLU A 643 -25.19 -17.22 -49.14
N ALA A 644 -25.48 -17.65 -47.91
CA ALA A 644 -24.77 -17.22 -46.72
C ALA A 644 -23.30 -17.69 -46.72
N LYS A 645 -23.04 -18.91 -47.20
CA LYS A 645 -21.67 -19.43 -47.40
C LYS A 645 -20.91 -18.67 -48.47
N GLN A 646 -21.56 -18.34 -49.59
CA GLN A 646 -20.94 -17.54 -50.65
C GLN A 646 -20.60 -16.11 -50.18
N ILE A 647 -21.46 -15.48 -49.37
CA ILE A 647 -21.16 -14.17 -48.76
C ILE A 647 -19.98 -14.29 -47.79
N HIS A 648 -19.92 -15.37 -47.00
CA HIS A 648 -18.81 -15.63 -46.09
C HIS A 648 -17.49 -15.86 -46.84
N GLU A 649 -17.51 -16.59 -47.96
CA GLU A 649 -16.34 -16.89 -48.80
C GLU A 649 -15.88 -15.70 -49.68
N ALA A 650 -16.78 -14.78 -50.02
CA ALA A 650 -16.48 -13.60 -50.84
C ALA A 650 -15.83 -12.45 -50.04
N ILE A 651 -15.94 -12.47 -48.70
CA ILE A 651 -15.18 -11.57 -47.84
C ILE A 651 -13.72 -12.04 -47.86
N PRO A 652 -12.75 -11.20 -48.25
CA PRO A 652 -11.37 -11.64 -48.42
C PRO A 652 -10.71 -11.85 -47.05
N TRP A 653 -10.87 -13.05 -46.50
CA TRP A 653 -10.15 -13.54 -45.32
C TRP A 653 -8.72 -13.95 -45.69
N ASP A 654 -7.97 -13.11 -46.40
CA ASP A 654 -6.64 -13.51 -46.88
C ASP A 654 -5.70 -13.72 -45.68
N GLU A 655 -5.53 -15.00 -45.35
CA GLU A 655 -4.68 -15.50 -44.29
C GLU A 655 -3.24 -15.00 -44.46
N LYS A 656 -2.80 -14.62 -45.67
CA LYS A 656 -1.48 -14.01 -45.91
C LYS A 656 -1.38 -12.57 -45.44
N VAL A 657 -2.45 -11.79 -45.45
CA VAL A 657 -2.45 -10.42 -44.92
C VAL A 657 -2.35 -10.46 -43.39
N VAL A 658 -3.08 -11.38 -42.76
CA VAL A 658 -3.01 -11.66 -41.32
C VAL A 658 -1.67 -12.29 -40.92
N GLN A 659 -1.13 -13.25 -41.68
CA GLN A 659 0.18 -13.87 -41.42
C GLN A 659 1.37 -12.93 -41.67
N SER A 660 1.27 -11.96 -42.59
CA SER A 660 2.34 -10.97 -42.81
C SER A 660 2.50 -9.97 -41.66
N GLN A 661 1.51 -9.90 -40.76
CA GLN A 661 1.62 -9.17 -39.49
C GLN A 661 2.31 -10.02 -38.40
N PHE A 662 2.45 -11.34 -38.59
CA PHE A 662 3.11 -12.25 -37.65
C PHE A 662 4.55 -12.60 -38.09
N ALA A 663 5.47 -11.65 -37.94
CA ALA A 663 6.90 -11.81 -38.22
C ALA A 663 7.61 -12.81 -37.28
N THR A 664 8.35 -13.71 -37.91
CA THR A 664 9.40 -14.56 -37.33
C THR A 664 10.67 -13.75 -36.99
N TRP A 665 11.43 -14.27 -36.03
CA TRP A 665 12.61 -13.70 -35.35
C TRP A 665 13.84 -13.43 -36.25
N GLU A 666 13.75 -12.60 -37.28
CA GLU A 666 14.88 -12.44 -38.23
C GLU A 666 15.27 -10.99 -38.57
N THR A 667 14.68 -9.97 -37.95
CA THR A 667 15.02 -8.58 -38.30
C THR A 667 16.07 -7.96 -37.35
N GLU A 668 16.93 -7.08 -37.87
CA GLU A 668 17.85 -6.25 -37.05
C GLU A 668 17.11 -5.41 -36.00
N GLU A 669 15.83 -5.07 -36.26
CA GLU A 669 14.98 -4.35 -35.30
C GLU A 669 14.65 -5.21 -34.06
N ASP A 670 14.46 -6.54 -34.21
CA ASP A 670 14.17 -7.44 -33.08
C ASP A 670 15.36 -7.54 -32.10
N ALA A 671 16.59 -7.39 -32.61
CA ALA A 671 17.80 -7.32 -31.79
C ALA A 671 17.86 -6.04 -30.94
N VAL A 672 17.37 -4.90 -31.46
CA VAL A 672 17.28 -3.63 -30.72
C VAL A 672 16.30 -3.77 -29.55
N TYR A 673 15.16 -4.44 -29.74
CA TYR A 673 14.21 -4.68 -28.65
C TYR A 673 14.78 -5.61 -27.57
N LEU A 674 15.49 -6.67 -27.96
CA LEU A 674 16.19 -7.55 -27.01
C LEU A 674 17.29 -6.79 -26.25
N GLU A 675 17.98 -5.84 -26.89
CA GLU A 675 18.97 -4.98 -26.26
C GLU A 675 18.33 -4.02 -25.24
N GLU A 676 17.21 -3.38 -25.57
CA GLU A 676 16.48 -2.50 -24.64
C GLU A 676 15.90 -3.27 -23.44
N ILE A 677 15.44 -4.52 -23.64
CA ILE A 677 15.02 -5.40 -22.54
C ILE A 677 16.22 -5.79 -21.69
N HIS A 678 17.36 -6.12 -22.31
CA HIS A 678 18.59 -6.43 -21.60
C HIS A 678 19.04 -5.24 -20.72
N LYS A 679 18.91 -4.01 -21.23
CA LYS A 679 19.16 -2.77 -20.46
C LYS A 679 18.16 -2.60 -19.32
N LEU A 680 16.87 -2.88 -19.54
CA LEU A 680 15.82 -2.73 -18.52
C LEU A 680 16.00 -3.68 -17.33
N VAL A 681 16.38 -4.93 -17.60
CA VAL A 681 16.58 -5.99 -16.59
C VAL A 681 18.03 -6.13 -16.13
N ASP A 682 18.90 -5.21 -16.54
CA ASP A 682 20.35 -5.20 -16.26
C ASP A 682 21.04 -6.55 -16.53
N GLY A 683 20.63 -7.20 -17.62
CA GLY A 683 21.17 -8.50 -18.03
C GLY A 683 20.89 -9.68 -17.11
N HIS A 684 19.94 -9.58 -16.17
CA HIS A 684 19.71 -10.63 -15.17
C HIS A 684 19.26 -11.97 -15.81
N PRO A 685 20.03 -13.08 -15.65
CA PRO A 685 19.79 -14.33 -16.38
C PRO A 685 18.43 -14.96 -16.11
N LEU A 686 17.94 -14.91 -14.86
CA LEU A 686 16.62 -15.46 -14.50
C LEU A 686 15.48 -14.68 -15.14
N ALA A 687 15.62 -13.35 -15.25
CA ALA A 687 14.61 -12.49 -15.84
C ALA A 687 14.52 -12.76 -17.35
N LEU A 688 15.68 -12.83 -18.01
CA LEU A 688 15.79 -13.22 -19.42
C LEU A 688 15.25 -14.63 -19.66
N THR A 689 15.57 -15.60 -18.80
CA THR A 689 15.07 -16.99 -18.94
C THR A 689 13.55 -17.06 -18.80
N GLN A 690 12.96 -16.34 -17.85
CA GLN A 690 11.50 -16.28 -17.73
C GLN A 690 10.89 -15.63 -18.97
N LEU A 691 11.43 -14.51 -19.45
CA LEU A 691 10.96 -13.83 -20.66
C LEU A 691 10.95 -14.77 -21.87
N THR A 692 12.04 -15.52 -22.08
CA THR A 692 12.14 -16.53 -23.15
C THR A 692 11.08 -17.62 -22.99
N ASN A 693 10.94 -18.19 -21.79
CA ASN A 693 9.96 -19.25 -21.52
C ASN A 693 8.51 -18.76 -21.71
N TYR A 694 8.21 -17.50 -21.39
CA TYR A 694 6.87 -16.93 -21.55
C TYR A 694 6.56 -16.48 -22.98
N LEU A 695 7.54 -15.98 -23.73
CA LEU A 695 7.38 -15.74 -25.18
C LEU A 695 7.06 -17.03 -25.93
N ILE A 696 7.66 -18.15 -25.52
CA ILE A 696 7.33 -19.49 -26.03
C ILE A 696 5.86 -19.86 -25.73
N LEU A 697 5.32 -19.47 -24.56
CA LEU A 697 3.94 -19.77 -24.13
C LEU A 697 2.86 -18.95 -24.84
N LEU A 698 3.17 -17.75 -25.35
CA LEU A 698 2.21 -16.92 -26.10
C LEU A 698 1.90 -17.47 -27.51
N GLY A 699 2.71 -18.42 -27.98
CA GLY A 699 2.55 -19.06 -29.28
C GLY A 699 2.96 -18.18 -30.46
N PRO A 700 2.96 -18.71 -31.69
CA PRO A 700 3.51 -18.06 -32.89
C PRO A 700 2.66 -16.88 -33.43
N SER A 701 1.58 -16.50 -32.74
CA SER A 701 0.54 -15.57 -33.20
C SER A 701 0.57 -14.22 -32.48
N VAL A 702 1.69 -13.88 -31.82
CA VAL A 702 1.95 -12.55 -31.28
C VAL A 702 3.41 -12.24 -31.58
N THR A 703 3.69 -11.26 -32.43
CA THR A 703 5.08 -10.88 -32.68
C THR A 703 5.66 -10.18 -31.46
N PRO A 704 6.94 -10.38 -31.14
CA PRO A 704 7.62 -9.58 -30.12
C PRO A 704 7.45 -8.08 -30.36
N LYS A 705 7.53 -7.63 -31.62
CA LYS A 705 7.36 -6.23 -32.01
C LYS A 705 6.01 -5.65 -31.62
N GLU A 706 4.89 -6.29 -31.95
CA GLU A 706 3.54 -5.83 -31.58
C GLU A 706 3.31 -5.90 -30.08
N TYR A 707 3.80 -6.97 -29.45
CA TYR A 707 3.78 -7.16 -28.00
C TYR A 707 4.50 -6.01 -27.28
N PHE A 708 5.68 -5.60 -27.74
CA PHE A 708 6.50 -4.56 -27.11
C PHE A 708 6.13 -3.12 -27.53
N HIS A 709 5.54 -2.91 -28.70
CA HIS A 709 5.08 -1.58 -29.12
C HIS A 709 3.89 -1.09 -28.28
N GLY A 710 2.90 -1.94 -28.00
CA GLY A 710 1.80 -1.61 -27.08
C GLY A 710 2.27 -1.38 -25.63
N LEU A 711 3.36 -2.04 -25.27
CA LEU A 711 3.98 -2.04 -23.95
C LEU A 711 4.66 -0.72 -23.60
N LEU A 712 5.34 -0.12 -24.59
CA LEU A 712 6.10 1.12 -24.42
C LEU A 712 5.24 2.39 -24.54
N GLN A 713 4.05 2.30 -25.13
CA GLN A 713 3.20 3.46 -25.42
C GLN A 713 2.04 3.67 -24.43
N GLY A 714 1.79 2.75 -23.51
CA GLY A 714 0.75 2.91 -22.48
C GLY A 714 -0.68 3.10 -23.03
N ASN A 715 -0.91 2.79 -24.31
CA ASN A 715 -2.18 2.95 -25.02
C ASN A 715 -2.64 1.60 -25.59
N PRO A 716 -3.96 1.40 -25.80
CA PRO A 716 -4.47 0.20 -26.45
C PRO A 716 -3.79 0.03 -27.80
N MET A 717 -3.40 -1.21 -28.13
CA MET A 717 -2.77 -1.57 -29.41
C MET A 717 -3.40 -0.77 -30.55
N SER A 718 -2.65 0.20 -31.08
CA SER A 718 -3.09 1.04 -32.18
C SER A 718 -3.00 0.21 -33.46
N ILE A 719 -4.07 -0.51 -33.77
CA ILE A 719 -4.38 -0.90 -35.14
C ILE A 719 -5.12 0.31 -35.72
N HIS A 720 -4.51 0.94 -36.73
CA HIS A 720 -4.92 2.19 -37.41
C HIS A 720 -6.41 2.60 -37.28
N PRO A 721 -6.72 3.82 -36.77
CA PRO A 721 -8.10 4.29 -36.60
C PRO A 721 -8.44 5.43 -37.58
N GLU A 722 -8.67 5.18 -38.87
CA GLU A 722 -9.03 6.28 -39.79
C GLU A 722 -10.17 6.02 -40.80
N LEU A 723 -10.94 4.93 -40.72
CA LEU A 723 -12.14 4.82 -41.56
C LEU A 723 -13.35 4.37 -40.75
N SER A 724 -14.42 5.17 -40.80
CA SER A 724 -15.74 4.73 -40.36
C SER A 724 -16.30 3.66 -41.32
N PRO A 725 -17.22 2.78 -40.86
CA PRO A 725 -17.79 1.72 -41.71
C PRO A 725 -18.44 2.24 -43.00
N ASP A 726 -18.96 3.46 -42.98
CA ASP A 726 -19.60 4.10 -44.12
C ASP A 726 -18.57 4.62 -45.15
N GLU A 727 -17.34 4.94 -44.74
CA GLU A 727 -16.26 5.38 -45.63
C GLU A 727 -15.59 4.19 -46.33
N PHE A 728 -15.46 3.04 -45.66
CA PHE A 728 -14.92 1.81 -46.27
C PHE A 728 -15.84 1.23 -47.37
N LEU A 729 -17.16 1.36 -47.20
CA LEU A 729 -18.15 0.93 -48.21
C LEU A 729 -18.24 1.88 -49.41
N ALA A 730 -17.77 3.13 -49.29
CA ALA A 730 -17.76 4.09 -50.39
C ALA A 730 -16.49 3.99 -51.27
N GLU A 731 -15.44 3.32 -50.78
CA GLU A 731 -14.16 3.15 -51.48
C GLU A 731 -14.08 1.86 -52.33
N GLN A 732 -14.99 0.89 -52.09
CA GLN A 732 -15.25 -0.26 -52.97
C GLN A 732 -16.39 0.02 -53.95
#